data_AF-A0A1B4FPV1-F1
#
_entry.id   AF-A0A1B4FPV1-F1
#
_cell.length_a   1.000
_cell.length_b   1.000
_cell.length_c   1.000
_cell.angle_alpha   90.00
_cell.angle_beta   90.00
_cell.angle_gamma   90.00
#
_symmetry.space_group_name_H-M   'P 1'
#
loop_
_entity.id
_entity.type
_entity.pdbx_description
1 polymer ?
#
loop_
_entity_poly.entity_id
_entity_poly.type
_entity_poly.pdbx_seq_one_letter_code
_entity_poly.pdbx_strand_id
1 'polypeptide(L)'
;MAEAATVGTKVRTSVLETPQSVSVVTRRQMEAQQPTTTSQALRYAAGVNSESYGGFGAQLDLTRIRGIDADYYLDGLRVISNTSTWTPQIDPYTLERVEVLRGPSSALYGQGSGGGVINQVSRRPQREFAHEIMMQAGSFRRLQIGVDSTGPLNANGTFLYRFTATGLDEHGQVEDVRHKRIYLAPALTWRPDERFSWTILATHSWEPDIPNYNSLPAAALGLNGSRYPGVMRNRNYTDMDFEGSSRKQDSISSLLTYRLGNGWAFNSNMRYMYINSDIRRTSIYGYQDRGGHLSLEGTYGLAPASSHTFQLDNNLAGEVSLGATIHRLLVGGDYATGRLQSDSYRMAPVLFDPYDPVNYRPHATPDFTDSRVNWPYNVRQDFQRVGVYAQDQIVYGRWRLTLSGRYDRSRTDDTSRSYSPVWKSRRQEDSKWTGRVGLGYVFDSGLAPYVSYATSFDPQLGADFKGHAFVPVEARQTEVGVKYQPPGGTTMLTVALFQTNQTNVKSSDVLHLGYWTQAGELRSRGLDLQAVTRLTRDLNLIASYTYLDSSLVSDSLYQGKSPAGTPRHSASAWLDYSFRGALAGLRLGGGARYLGSTWGNPRNTFKVPSATLIDLAASYDLGYLIGHDATLSLNVSNLTNKSYVASCTSEMYCFIGQDRVINATLSYRW
;
A
#
# COMPACT_ATOMS: atom_id res chain seq x y z
N MET A 1 -20.09 7.52 -5.72
CA MET A 1 -18.82 7.24 -6.43
C MET A 1 -17.97 8.50 -6.38
N ALA A 2 -16.65 8.39 -6.47
CA ALA A 2 -15.79 9.58 -6.45
C ALA A 2 -15.53 10.05 -7.88
N GLU A 3 -16.03 11.23 -8.23
CA GLU A 3 -15.88 11.83 -9.57
C GLU A 3 -14.59 12.65 -9.69
N ALA A 4 -13.99 13.03 -8.57
CA ALA A 4 -12.76 13.80 -8.50
C ALA A 4 -11.77 13.16 -7.52
N ALA A 5 -10.49 13.35 -7.81
CA ALA A 5 -9.39 12.92 -6.96
C ALA A 5 -8.34 14.03 -6.88
N THR A 6 -7.53 14.00 -5.84
CA THR A 6 -6.38 14.91 -5.68
C THR A 6 -5.06 14.26 -6.08
N VAL A 7 -4.97 12.92 -5.99
CA VAL A 7 -3.71 12.20 -6.21
C VAL A 7 -3.10 12.46 -7.60
N GLY A 8 -3.90 12.68 -8.64
CA GLY A 8 -3.38 12.85 -9.99
C GLY A 8 -2.70 14.21 -10.25
N THR A 9 -3.07 15.25 -9.50
CA THR A 9 -2.79 16.64 -9.90
C THR A 9 -2.48 17.56 -8.72
N LYS A 10 -2.51 17.07 -7.47
CA LYS A 10 -2.45 17.82 -6.19
C LYS A 10 -3.58 18.85 -5.98
N VAL A 11 -4.42 19.07 -6.98
CA VAL A 11 -5.64 19.87 -6.91
C VAL A 11 -6.84 18.97 -7.18
N ARG A 12 -8.04 19.40 -6.79
CA ARG A 12 -9.24 18.59 -7.02
C ARG A 12 -9.57 18.62 -8.52
N THR A 13 -9.25 17.54 -9.24
CA THR A 13 -9.54 17.40 -10.67
C THR A 13 -10.47 16.23 -10.89
N SER A 14 -11.35 16.34 -11.89
CA SER A 14 -12.19 15.22 -12.33
C SER A 14 -11.31 14.04 -12.76
N VAL A 15 -11.74 12.83 -12.38
CA VAL A 15 -11.08 11.59 -12.81
C VAL A 15 -11.15 11.45 -14.35
N LEU A 16 -12.22 11.95 -14.98
CA LEU A 16 -12.40 11.95 -16.43
C LEU A 16 -11.34 12.82 -17.14
N GLU A 17 -11.03 13.99 -16.58
CA GLU A 17 -10.12 14.97 -17.19
C GLU A 17 -8.62 14.69 -16.92
N THR A 18 -8.31 13.83 -15.95
CA THR A 18 -6.92 13.53 -15.58
C THR A 18 -6.29 12.59 -16.63
N PRO A 19 -5.18 12.94 -17.32
CA PRO A 19 -4.59 12.08 -18.37
C PRO A 19 -3.70 10.96 -17.81
N GLN A 20 -4.19 10.24 -16.80
CA GLN A 20 -3.52 9.12 -16.14
C GLN A 20 -4.54 8.19 -15.49
N SER A 21 -4.19 6.92 -15.33
CA SER A 21 -5.01 5.91 -14.68
C SER A 21 -5.13 6.15 -13.16
N VAL A 22 -6.36 6.46 -12.71
CA VAL A 22 -6.70 6.75 -11.30
C VAL A 22 -7.83 5.85 -10.83
N SER A 23 -7.76 5.38 -9.59
CA SER A 23 -8.86 4.70 -8.91
C SER A 23 -9.10 5.27 -7.52
N VAL A 24 -10.35 5.24 -7.09
CA VAL A 24 -10.73 5.75 -5.77
C VAL A 24 -11.63 4.72 -5.09
N VAL A 25 -11.15 4.20 -3.96
CA VAL A 25 -11.91 3.34 -3.06
C VAL A 25 -12.57 4.24 -2.02
N THR A 26 -13.90 4.31 -2.05
CA THR A 26 -14.69 5.23 -1.21
C THR A 26 -14.97 4.65 0.17
N ARG A 27 -15.34 5.50 1.14
CA ARG A 27 -15.85 5.07 2.45
C ARG A 27 -16.96 4.03 2.34
N ARG A 28 -17.97 4.31 1.52
CA ARG A 28 -19.09 3.39 1.28
C ARG A 28 -18.63 2.01 0.75
N GLN A 29 -17.59 1.98 -0.08
CA GLN A 29 -17.03 0.71 -0.56
C GLN A 29 -16.32 -0.03 0.58
N MET A 30 -15.52 0.67 1.39
CA MET A 30 -14.86 0.07 2.56
C MET A 30 -15.88 -0.42 3.60
N GLU A 31 -16.98 0.29 3.81
CA GLU A 31 -18.06 -0.16 4.71
C GLU A 31 -18.75 -1.42 4.18
N ALA A 32 -18.96 -1.53 2.86
CA ALA A 32 -19.57 -2.71 2.26
C ALA A 32 -18.64 -3.93 2.27
N GLN A 33 -17.33 -3.71 2.10
CA GLN A 33 -16.33 -4.78 1.97
C GLN A 33 -15.61 -5.13 3.29
N GLN A 34 -15.66 -4.24 4.28
CA GLN A 34 -15.00 -4.34 5.60
C GLN A 34 -13.53 -4.81 5.52
N PRO A 35 -12.65 -4.11 4.77
CA PRO A 35 -11.24 -4.48 4.69
C PRO A 35 -10.53 -4.23 6.03
N THR A 36 -9.62 -5.12 6.43
CA THR A 36 -8.87 -4.97 7.68
C THR A 36 -7.56 -4.17 7.53
N THR A 37 -7.12 -3.92 6.30
CA THR A 37 -5.96 -3.09 5.95
C THR A 37 -6.23 -2.23 4.72
N THR A 38 -5.41 -1.22 4.50
CA THR A 38 -5.49 -0.39 3.29
C THR A 38 -5.28 -1.23 2.03
N SER A 39 -4.39 -2.22 2.09
CA SER A 39 -4.12 -3.13 0.96
C SER A 39 -5.30 -4.02 0.64
N GLN A 40 -6.03 -4.51 1.64
CA GLN A 40 -7.27 -5.25 1.40
C GLN A 40 -8.36 -4.37 0.76
N ALA A 41 -8.40 -3.08 1.07
CA ALA A 41 -9.34 -2.16 0.42
C ALA A 41 -9.11 -2.06 -1.11
N LEU A 42 -7.92 -2.42 -1.59
CA LEU A 42 -7.54 -2.38 -3.01
C LEU A 42 -7.77 -3.69 -3.77
N ARG A 43 -8.33 -4.73 -3.12
CA ARG A 43 -8.59 -6.06 -3.72
C ARG A 43 -9.34 -6.05 -5.05
N TYR A 44 -10.14 -5.01 -5.29
CA TYR A 44 -10.98 -4.85 -6.48
C TYR A 44 -10.48 -3.78 -7.47
N ALA A 45 -9.33 -3.16 -7.20
CA ALA A 45 -8.72 -2.16 -8.07
C ALA A 45 -7.89 -2.83 -9.19
N ALA A 46 -8.00 -2.32 -10.42
CA ALA A 46 -7.17 -2.79 -11.54
C ALA A 46 -5.68 -2.51 -11.29
N GLY A 47 -4.79 -3.28 -11.87
CA GLY A 47 -3.35 -3.03 -11.88
C GLY A 47 -2.68 -3.20 -10.51
N VAL A 48 -3.42 -3.66 -9.50
CA VAL A 48 -2.98 -3.72 -8.11
C VAL A 48 -2.86 -5.18 -7.66
N ASN A 49 -1.70 -5.53 -7.13
CA ASN A 49 -1.48 -6.74 -6.35
C ASN A 49 -1.20 -6.31 -4.91
N SER A 50 -2.24 -6.35 -4.07
CA SER A 50 -2.18 -5.76 -2.72
C SER A 50 -1.87 -6.75 -1.60
N GLU A 51 -1.94 -8.06 -1.86
CA GLU A 51 -1.80 -9.10 -0.83
C GLU A 51 -0.72 -10.13 -1.21
N SER A 52 0.42 -9.65 -1.73
CA SER A 52 1.54 -10.52 -2.15
C SER A 52 2.00 -11.48 -1.05
N TYR A 53 1.89 -11.09 0.23
CA TYR A 53 2.32 -11.87 1.39
C TYR A 53 1.20 -12.72 2.02
N GLY A 54 0.01 -12.73 1.43
CA GLY A 54 -1.10 -13.60 1.82
C GLY A 54 -1.43 -13.58 3.32
N GLY A 55 -1.75 -14.76 3.88
CA GLY A 55 -2.12 -14.94 5.28
C GLY A 55 -0.99 -14.70 6.26
N PHE A 56 0.27 -14.87 5.85
CA PHE A 56 1.41 -14.50 6.70
C PHE A 56 1.55 -12.99 6.83
N GLY A 57 1.21 -12.21 5.79
CA GLY A 57 1.31 -10.75 5.74
C GLY A 57 -0.01 -10.02 5.61
N ALA A 58 -1.10 -10.57 6.15
CA ALA A 58 -2.44 -10.03 5.97
C ALA A 58 -2.62 -8.62 6.57
N GLN A 59 -1.73 -8.24 7.48
CA GLN A 59 -1.67 -6.96 8.19
C GLN A 59 -0.51 -6.06 7.72
N LEU A 60 0.11 -6.35 6.58
CA LEU A 60 1.12 -5.47 5.97
C LEU A 60 0.54 -4.70 4.79
N ASP A 61 0.81 -3.40 4.77
CA ASP A 61 0.51 -2.56 3.63
C ASP A 61 1.67 -2.56 2.63
N LEU A 62 1.75 -3.63 1.85
CA LEU A 62 2.76 -3.83 0.82
C LEU A 62 2.07 -4.17 -0.51
N THR A 63 1.74 -3.13 -1.25
CA THR A 63 1.06 -3.23 -2.54
C THR A 63 2.01 -2.99 -3.70
N ARG A 64 1.89 -3.81 -4.75
CA ARG A 64 2.51 -3.58 -6.06
C ARG A 64 1.48 -3.04 -7.04
N ILE A 65 1.85 -2.01 -7.79
CA ILE A 65 1.10 -1.51 -8.94
C ILE A 65 1.87 -1.88 -10.21
N ARG A 66 1.20 -2.59 -11.13
CA ARG A 66 1.80 -3.04 -12.42
C ARG A 66 3.13 -3.79 -12.23
N GLY A 67 3.22 -4.57 -11.15
CA GLY A 67 4.39 -5.39 -10.83
C GLY A 67 5.55 -4.64 -10.16
N ILE A 68 5.40 -3.34 -9.87
CA ILE A 68 6.40 -2.50 -9.21
C ILE A 68 5.82 -2.08 -7.85
N ASP A 69 6.63 -2.05 -6.79
CA ASP A 69 6.18 -1.65 -5.45
C ASP A 69 5.59 -0.23 -5.48
N ALA A 70 4.51 0.02 -4.74
CA ALA A 70 3.82 1.31 -4.70
C ALA A 70 4.31 2.18 -3.52
N ASP A 71 4.30 3.50 -3.71
CA ASP A 71 4.59 4.44 -2.64
C ASP A 71 3.32 4.81 -1.87
N TYR A 72 3.33 4.62 -0.55
CA TYR A 72 2.22 5.00 0.32
C TYR A 72 2.34 6.46 0.76
N TYR A 73 1.21 7.16 0.68
CA TYR A 73 1.00 8.53 1.11
C TYR A 73 -0.18 8.55 2.08
N LEU A 74 -0.16 9.51 3.00
CA LEU A 74 -1.27 9.83 3.88
C LEU A 74 -1.50 11.34 3.82
N ASP A 75 -2.70 11.75 3.42
CA ASP A 75 -3.08 13.16 3.19
C ASP A 75 -2.11 13.91 2.24
N GLY A 76 -1.61 13.23 1.21
CA GLY A 76 -0.71 13.82 0.21
C GLY A 76 0.77 13.93 0.61
N LEU A 77 1.14 13.53 1.83
CA LEU A 77 2.53 13.44 2.29
C LEU A 77 2.99 11.99 2.34
N ARG A 78 4.23 11.70 1.92
CA ARG A 78 4.75 10.32 1.83
C ARG A 78 4.82 9.71 3.21
N VAL A 79 4.56 8.42 3.33
CA VAL A 79 4.78 7.69 4.57
C VAL A 79 6.19 7.12 4.51
N ILE A 80 7.17 7.89 4.99
CA ILE A 80 8.59 7.53 4.91
C ILE A 80 8.94 6.60 6.06
N SER A 81 9.32 5.37 5.71
CA SER A 81 9.76 4.33 6.63
C SER A 81 10.79 3.43 5.92
N ASN A 82 11.39 2.50 6.65
CA ASN A 82 12.20 1.43 6.06
C ASN A 82 11.45 0.09 6.20
N THR A 83 11.79 -0.89 5.36
CA THR A 83 11.18 -2.22 5.43
C THR A 83 11.41 -2.90 6.80
N SER A 84 12.47 -2.53 7.50
CA SER A 84 12.78 -3.04 8.84
C SER A 84 11.84 -2.56 9.95
N THR A 85 11.11 -1.45 9.74
CA THR A 85 10.02 -1.01 10.63
C THR A 85 8.69 -1.76 10.40
N TRP A 86 8.70 -2.76 9.51
CA TRP A 86 7.52 -3.55 9.12
C TRP A 86 6.35 -2.74 8.58
N THR A 87 6.66 -1.62 7.94
CA THR A 87 5.73 -0.67 7.30
C THR A 87 4.66 -0.12 8.25
N PRO A 88 4.56 1.20 8.44
CA PRO A 88 3.50 1.78 9.26
C PRO A 88 2.11 1.35 8.80
N GLN A 89 1.23 1.08 9.76
CA GLN A 89 -0.14 0.66 9.55
C GLN A 89 -1.10 1.80 9.86
N ILE A 90 -1.95 2.13 8.88
CA ILE A 90 -3.04 3.09 9.06
C ILE A 90 -4.35 2.30 9.07
N ASP A 91 -5.14 2.46 10.13
CA ASP A 91 -6.40 1.73 10.25
C ASP A 91 -7.43 2.24 9.21
N PRO A 92 -7.98 1.38 8.34
CA PRO A 92 -9.00 1.75 7.37
C PRO A 92 -10.23 2.42 7.99
N TYR A 93 -10.52 2.19 9.27
CA TYR A 93 -11.60 2.86 9.99
C TYR A 93 -11.41 4.39 10.03
N THR A 94 -10.16 4.85 10.13
CA THR A 94 -9.79 6.28 10.22
C THR A 94 -9.71 7.01 8.90
N LEU A 95 -9.89 6.30 7.78
CA LEU A 95 -9.78 6.87 6.44
C LEU A 95 -11.13 7.40 5.95
N GLU A 96 -11.13 8.31 4.99
CA GLU A 96 -12.29 8.71 4.21
C GLU A 96 -12.31 7.94 2.89
N ARG A 97 -11.14 7.78 2.27
CA ARG A 97 -10.96 7.07 1.00
C ARG A 97 -9.50 6.68 0.79
N VAL A 98 -9.27 5.78 -0.16
CA VAL A 98 -7.94 5.43 -0.67
C VAL A 98 -7.91 5.73 -2.16
N GLU A 99 -6.96 6.54 -2.60
CA GLU A 99 -6.76 6.91 -4.00
C GLU A 99 -5.52 6.18 -4.55
N VAL A 100 -5.61 5.63 -5.75
CA VAL A 100 -4.50 4.94 -6.44
C VAL A 100 -4.20 5.66 -7.74
N LEU A 101 -2.96 6.10 -7.91
CA LEU A 101 -2.42 6.64 -9.15
C LEU A 101 -1.42 5.65 -9.72
N ARG A 102 -1.62 5.19 -10.96
CA ARG A 102 -0.76 4.15 -11.55
C ARG A 102 0.35 4.76 -12.41
N GLY A 103 1.55 4.21 -12.27
CA GLY A 103 2.74 4.63 -13.01
C GLY A 103 3.50 5.80 -12.38
N PRO A 104 4.58 6.24 -13.04
CA PRO A 104 5.47 7.28 -12.53
C PRO A 104 4.74 8.57 -12.17
N SER A 105 5.04 9.08 -10.97
CA SER A 105 4.32 10.22 -10.37
C SER A 105 5.27 11.27 -9.77
N SER A 106 6.58 11.17 -10.05
CA SER A 106 7.59 12.04 -9.44
C SER A 106 7.42 13.50 -9.77
N ALA A 107 6.86 13.84 -10.93
CA ALA A 107 6.63 15.24 -11.32
C ALA A 107 5.82 16.05 -10.28
N LEU A 108 5.03 15.38 -9.41
CA LEU A 108 4.36 16.02 -8.28
C LEU A 108 4.84 15.52 -6.92
N TYR A 109 5.31 14.28 -6.83
CA TYR A 109 5.57 13.59 -5.56
C TYR A 109 7.04 13.37 -5.22
N GLY A 110 7.96 13.77 -6.11
CA GLY A 110 9.39 13.58 -5.94
C GLY A 110 9.81 12.11 -6.06
N GLN A 111 10.82 11.71 -5.31
CA GLN A 111 11.38 10.36 -5.36
C GLN A 111 10.32 9.26 -5.17
N GLY A 112 10.37 8.24 -6.02
CA GLY A 112 9.43 7.12 -5.96
C GLY A 112 9.75 6.00 -6.94
N SER A 113 9.26 4.81 -6.63
CA SER A 113 9.59 3.54 -7.29
C SER A 113 9.18 3.48 -8.78
N GLY A 114 8.23 4.29 -9.20
CA GLY A 114 7.66 4.29 -10.55
C GLY A 114 6.44 3.37 -10.74
N GLY A 115 6.06 2.58 -9.72
CA GLY A 115 4.84 1.78 -9.74
C GLY A 115 3.57 2.64 -9.61
N GLY A 116 3.64 3.69 -8.79
CA GLY A 116 2.53 4.60 -8.55
C GLY A 116 2.42 5.03 -7.10
N VAL A 117 1.34 5.76 -6.81
CA VAL A 117 1.05 6.32 -5.49
C VAL A 117 -0.25 5.73 -4.96
N ILE A 118 -0.23 5.31 -3.70
CA ILE A 118 -1.42 4.98 -2.92
C ILE A 118 -1.59 6.07 -1.86
N ASN A 119 -2.54 6.97 -2.09
CA ASN A 119 -2.82 8.07 -1.17
C ASN A 119 -4.02 7.74 -0.28
N GLN A 120 -3.74 7.55 1.01
CA GLN A 120 -4.73 7.36 2.05
C GLN A 120 -5.21 8.75 2.51
N VAL A 121 -6.51 8.98 2.55
CA VAL A 121 -7.05 10.28 2.97
C VAL A 121 -7.74 10.10 4.31
N SER A 122 -7.30 10.82 5.33
CA SER A 122 -7.86 10.73 6.68
C SER A 122 -9.29 11.29 6.73
N ARG A 123 -10.12 10.76 7.62
CA ARG A 123 -11.37 11.42 8.03
C ARG A 123 -11.06 12.78 8.64
N ARG A 124 -11.94 13.75 8.41
CA ARG A 124 -11.76 15.14 8.88
C ARG A 124 -12.95 15.58 9.74
N PRO A 125 -12.77 16.57 10.63
CA PRO A 125 -13.86 17.20 11.37
C PRO A 125 -15.01 17.68 10.48
N GLN A 126 -16.24 17.42 10.89
CA GLN A 126 -17.46 17.79 10.19
C GLN A 126 -18.24 18.88 10.94
N ARG A 127 -19.13 19.59 10.24
CA ARG A 127 -19.98 20.64 10.83
C ARG A 127 -21.20 20.08 11.56
N GLU A 128 -21.64 18.89 11.16
CA GLU A 128 -22.77 18.20 11.77
C GLU A 128 -22.23 17.31 12.88
N PHE A 129 -22.98 17.24 13.99
CA PHE A 129 -22.69 16.24 15.01
C PHE A 129 -22.98 14.86 14.43
N ALA A 130 -22.01 13.97 14.57
CA ALA A 130 -22.15 12.57 14.24
C ALA A 130 -21.29 11.75 15.18
N HIS A 131 -21.91 10.76 15.79
CA HIS A 131 -21.24 9.82 16.68
C HIS A 131 -21.46 8.41 16.16
N GLU A 132 -20.42 7.57 16.26
CA GLU A 132 -20.47 6.17 15.87
C GLU A 132 -19.76 5.34 16.92
N ILE A 133 -20.38 4.21 17.29
CA ILE A 133 -19.71 3.10 17.94
C ILE A 133 -19.81 1.90 17.01
N MET A 134 -18.68 1.24 16.79
CA MET A 134 -18.57 0.02 16.01
C MET A 134 -18.07 -1.11 16.91
N MET A 135 -18.71 -2.27 16.82
CA MET A 135 -18.25 -3.51 17.42
C MET A 135 -18.16 -4.58 16.34
N GLN A 136 -17.02 -5.25 16.24
CA GLN A 136 -16.77 -6.30 15.28
C GLN A 136 -16.24 -7.54 15.98
N ALA A 137 -16.81 -8.69 15.64
CA ALA A 137 -16.36 -10.00 16.08
C ALA A 137 -16.23 -10.94 14.89
N GLY A 138 -15.26 -11.85 14.90
CA GLY A 138 -15.04 -12.70 13.73
C GLY A 138 -14.11 -13.88 13.88
N SER A 139 -13.73 -14.45 12.74
CA SER A 139 -12.75 -15.52 12.61
C SER A 139 -11.46 -15.18 13.36
N PHE A 140 -10.77 -16.23 13.81
CA PHE A 140 -9.53 -16.11 14.57
C PHE A 140 -9.69 -15.26 15.86
N ARG A 141 -10.84 -15.42 16.54
CA ARG A 141 -11.17 -14.72 17.79
C ARG A 141 -11.00 -13.19 17.69
N ARG A 142 -11.22 -12.64 16.50
CA ARG A 142 -11.16 -11.20 16.27
C ARG A 142 -12.21 -10.49 17.11
N LEU A 143 -11.78 -9.47 17.82
CA LEU A 143 -12.61 -8.49 18.50
C LEU A 143 -12.05 -7.10 18.18
N GLN A 144 -12.87 -6.24 17.61
CA GLN A 144 -12.52 -4.83 17.38
C GLN A 144 -13.65 -3.93 17.88
N ILE A 145 -13.28 -2.87 18.61
CA ILE A 145 -14.18 -1.80 18.99
C ILE A 145 -13.66 -0.52 18.34
N GLY A 146 -14.55 0.22 17.68
CA GLY A 146 -14.28 1.53 17.11
C GLY A 146 -15.20 2.58 17.69
N VAL A 147 -14.68 3.78 17.87
CA VAL A 147 -15.48 4.97 18.19
C VAL A 147 -15.08 6.08 17.24
N ASP A 148 -16.05 6.84 16.76
CA ASP A 148 -15.82 8.02 15.92
C ASP A 148 -16.81 9.10 16.31
N SER A 149 -16.32 10.28 16.65
CA SER A 149 -17.15 11.37 17.14
C SER A 149 -16.69 12.67 16.48
N THR A 150 -17.60 13.45 15.91
CA THR A 150 -17.29 14.71 15.26
C THR A 150 -18.38 15.75 15.47
N GLY A 151 -18.02 17.03 15.31
CA GLY A 151 -18.97 18.13 15.36
C GLY A 151 -18.28 19.47 15.65
N PRO A 152 -19.07 20.54 15.81
CA PRO A 152 -18.58 21.86 16.21
C PRO A 152 -18.24 21.91 17.70
N LEU A 153 -17.15 22.61 18.05
CA LEU A 153 -16.74 22.92 19.42
C LEU A 153 -17.29 24.27 19.91
N ASN A 154 -17.82 25.09 19.01
CA ASN A 154 -18.38 26.40 19.33
C ASN A 154 -19.64 26.69 18.52
N ALA A 155 -20.49 27.58 19.05
CA ALA A 155 -21.79 27.91 18.45
C ALA A 155 -21.70 28.38 16.99
N ASN A 156 -20.62 29.08 16.63
CA ASN A 156 -20.41 29.60 15.28
C ASN A 156 -19.90 28.54 14.28
N GLY A 157 -19.59 27.31 14.73
CA GLY A 157 -19.10 26.23 13.89
C GLY A 157 -17.74 26.51 13.23
N THR A 158 -16.93 27.37 13.84
CA THR A 158 -15.60 27.76 13.32
C THR A 158 -14.48 26.89 13.88
N PHE A 159 -14.68 26.23 15.02
CA PHE A 159 -13.82 25.16 15.52
C PHE A 159 -14.59 23.86 15.44
N LEU A 160 -14.01 22.87 14.76
CA LEU A 160 -14.60 21.55 14.57
C LEU A 160 -13.64 20.49 15.11
N TYR A 161 -14.15 19.46 15.76
CA TYR A 161 -13.34 18.34 16.22
C TYR A 161 -13.71 17.04 15.51
N ARG A 162 -12.79 16.10 15.52
CA ARG A 162 -13.07 14.68 15.34
C ARG A 162 -12.18 13.87 16.26
N PHE A 163 -12.73 12.83 16.87
CA PHE A 163 -11.98 11.86 17.63
C PHE A 163 -12.36 10.48 17.14
N THR A 164 -11.43 9.81 16.47
CA THR A 164 -11.59 8.43 16.03
C THR A 164 -10.63 7.54 16.81
N ALA A 165 -11.09 6.43 17.33
CA ALA A 165 -10.24 5.45 18.01
C ALA A 165 -10.68 4.02 17.74
N THR A 166 -9.73 3.08 17.73
CA THR A 166 -9.98 1.65 17.62
C THR A 166 -9.14 0.86 18.61
N GLY A 167 -9.71 -0.23 19.14
CA GLY A 167 -9.00 -1.28 19.87
C GLY A 167 -9.25 -2.61 19.19
N LEU A 168 -8.20 -3.34 18.86
CA LEU A 168 -8.21 -4.64 18.18
C LEU A 168 -7.47 -5.68 19.01
N ASP A 169 -8.06 -6.86 19.16
CA ASP A 169 -7.40 -8.09 19.61
C ASP A 169 -7.85 -9.23 18.68
N GLU A 170 -6.91 -9.88 18.02
CA GLU A 170 -7.20 -11.02 17.14
C GLU A 170 -6.05 -12.05 17.17
N HIS A 171 -6.39 -13.29 16.84
CA HIS A 171 -5.42 -14.31 16.46
C HIS A 171 -5.20 -14.31 14.95
N GLY A 172 -4.08 -14.92 14.53
CA GLY A 172 -3.84 -15.25 13.14
C GLY A 172 -4.49 -16.56 12.74
N GLN A 173 -4.47 -16.85 11.43
CA GLN A 173 -4.81 -18.18 10.91
C GLN A 173 -3.75 -19.24 11.24
N VAL A 174 -2.53 -18.77 11.52
CA VAL A 174 -1.40 -19.58 11.97
C VAL A 174 -1.46 -19.64 13.50
N GLU A 175 -1.26 -20.82 14.08
CA GLU A 175 -1.31 -21.04 15.53
C GLU A 175 -0.38 -20.07 16.28
N ASP A 176 -0.77 -19.72 17.50
CA ASP A 176 -0.04 -18.83 18.40
C ASP A 176 0.23 -17.40 17.90
N VAL A 177 -0.10 -17.06 16.65
CA VAL A 177 0.01 -15.70 16.13
C VAL A 177 -1.09 -14.83 16.72
N ARG A 178 -0.70 -13.65 17.19
CA ARG A 178 -1.60 -12.62 17.73
C ARG A 178 -1.37 -11.29 17.05
N HIS A 179 -2.39 -10.46 17.07
CA HIS A 179 -2.32 -9.07 16.68
C HIS A 179 -3.18 -8.24 17.61
N LYS A 180 -2.56 -7.27 18.27
CA LYS A 180 -3.26 -6.30 19.11
C LYS A 180 -2.90 -4.91 18.66
N ARG A 181 -3.88 -4.02 18.63
CA ARG A 181 -3.67 -2.62 18.26
C ARG A 181 -4.59 -1.70 19.03
N ILE A 182 -4.04 -0.62 19.56
CA ILE A 182 -4.79 0.57 19.96
C ILE A 182 -4.41 1.68 18.98
N TYR A 183 -5.40 2.30 18.35
CA TYR A 183 -5.21 3.40 17.40
C TYR A 183 -6.06 4.59 17.84
N LEU A 184 -5.45 5.75 18.04
CA LEU A 184 -6.11 7.00 18.41
C LEU A 184 -5.83 8.06 17.35
N ALA A 185 -6.86 8.78 16.91
CA ALA A 185 -6.76 9.81 15.88
C ALA A 185 -7.60 11.05 16.22
N PRO A 186 -7.17 11.91 17.16
CA PRO A 186 -7.77 13.21 17.38
C PRO A 186 -7.46 14.19 16.25
N ALA A 187 -8.44 15.02 15.91
CA ALA A 187 -8.36 16.04 14.88
C ALA A 187 -9.11 17.31 15.29
N LEU A 188 -8.55 18.45 14.90
CA LEU A 188 -9.15 19.78 15.10
C LEU A 188 -9.10 20.53 13.78
N THR A 189 -10.17 21.21 13.40
CA THR A 189 -10.20 22.14 12.27
C THR A 189 -10.64 23.52 12.73
N TRP A 190 -9.80 24.52 12.47
CA TRP A 190 -10.17 25.93 12.56
C TRP A 190 -10.54 26.44 11.17
N ARG A 191 -11.80 26.84 11.01
CA ARG A 191 -12.37 27.41 9.79
C ARG A 191 -13.25 28.62 10.15
N PRO A 192 -12.66 29.81 10.33
CA PRO A 192 -13.40 31.01 10.68
C PRO A 192 -14.33 31.50 9.55
N ASP A 193 -13.94 31.27 8.29
CA ASP A 193 -14.70 31.60 7.09
C ASP A 193 -14.45 30.55 5.97
N GLU A 194 -14.96 30.78 4.76
CA GLU A 194 -14.73 29.85 3.63
C GLU A 194 -13.34 29.98 2.99
N ARG A 195 -12.59 31.03 3.32
CA ARG A 195 -11.27 31.31 2.77
C ARG A 195 -10.18 30.57 3.52
N PHE A 196 -10.27 30.49 4.84
CA PHE A 196 -9.25 29.86 5.67
C PHE A 196 -9.74 28.55 6.28
N SER A 197 -8.97 27.47 6.12
CA SER A 197 -9.19 26.20 6.81
C SER A 197 -7.85 25.64 7.26
N TRP A 198 -7.71 25.37 8.55
CA TRP A 198 -6.51 24.74 9.12
C TRP A 198 -6.92 23.54 9.95
N THR A 199 -6.45 22.36 9.53
CA THR A 199 -6.72 21.09 10.19
C THR A 199 -5.44 20.54 10.81
N ILE A 200 -5.47 20.28 12.11
CA ILE A 200 -4.45 19.50 12.82
C ILE A 200 -4.97 18.07 12.98
N LEU A 201 -4.17 17.10 12.59
CA LEU A 201 -4.44 15.66 12.75
C LEU A 201 -3.32 15.07 13.58
N ALA A 202 -3.61 14.37 14.67
CA ALA A 202 -2.61 13.57 15.37
C ALA A 202 -3.02 12.10 15.34
N THR A 203 -2.04 11.20 15.31
CA THR A 203 -2.27 9.76 15.35
C THR A 203 -1.33 9.12 16.36
N HIS A 204 -1.85 8.21 17.17
CA HIS A 204 -1.07 7.34 18.04
C HIS A 204 -1.51 5.90 17.81
N SER A 205 -0.59 5.04 17.38
CA SER A 205 -0.82 3.61 17.21
C SER A 205 0.17 2.84 18.07
N TRP A 206 -0.34 1.94 18.91
CA TRP A 206 0.47 0.99 19.67
C TRP A 206 0.00 -0.42 19.37
N GLU A 207 0.93 -1.21 18.86
CA GLU A 207 0.76 -2.62 18.52
C GLU A 207 1.69 -3.42 19.42
N PRO A 208 1.26 -3.83 20.63
CA PRO A 208 2.11 -4.62 21.53
C PRO A 208 2.44 -6.00 20.97
N ASP A 209 1.52 -6.56 20.18
CA ASP A 209 1.67 -7.82 19.47
C ASP A 209 1.46 -7.56 17.96
N ILE A 210 2.52 -7.70 17.17
CA ILE A 210 2.45 -7.70 15.71
C ILE A 210 2.38 -9.15 15.22
N PRO A 211 1.55 -9.48 14.20
CA PRO A 211 1.53 -10.82 13.63
C PRO A 211 2.90 -11.30 13.18
N ASN A 212 3.16 -12.61 13.31
CA ASN A 212 4.39 -13.21 12.84
C ASN A 212 4.40 -13.33 11.31
N TYR A 213 5.10 -12.40 10.66
CA TYR A 213 5.27 -12.36 9.22
C TYR A 213 6.31 -13.37 8.72
N ASN A 214 5.93 -14.63 8.62
CA ASN A 214 6.84 -15.70 8.20
C ASN A 214 6.65 -16.10 6.72
N SER A 215 7.37 -17.14 6.32
CA SER A 215 7.35 -17.74 5.00
C SER A 215 7.64 -19.24 5.13
N LEU A 216 7.28 -20.01 4.13
CA LEU A 216 7.64 -21.42 4.04
C LEU A 216 8.34 -21.71 2.72
N PRO A 217 9.29 -22.65 2.67
CA PRO A 217 9.88 -23.08 1.40
C PRO A 217 8.83 -23.69 0.46
N ALA A 218 9.04 -23.53 -0.85
CA ALA A 218 8.18 -24.08 -1.88
C ALA A 218 7.98 -25.60 -1.72
N ALA A 219 9.07 -26.33 -1.42
CA ALA A 219 9.01 -27.78 -1.22
C ALA A 219 8.11 -28.18 -0.04
N ALA A 220 8.16 -27.43 1.06
CA ALA A 220 7.31 -27.64 2.23
C ALA A 220 5.83 -27.42 1.92
N LEU A 221 5.50 -26.58 0.93
CA LEU A 221 4.13 -26.33 0.49
C LEU A 221 3.66 -27.26 -0.64
N GLY A 222 4.47 -28.26 -1.02
CA GLY A 222 4.17 -29.18 -2.12
C GLY A 222 4.39 -28.56 -3.52
N LEU A 223 5.12 -27.44 -3.61
CA LEU A 223 5.47 -26.79 -4.87
C LEU A 223 6.86 -27.25 -5.35
N ASN A 224 7.26 -26.77 -6.52
CA ASN A 224 8.60 -27.01 -7.10
C ASN A 224 8.95 -28.51 -7.24
N GLY A 225 7.96 -29.35 -7.60
CA GLY A 225 8.16 -30.79 -7.79
C GLY A 225 8.49 -31.54 -6.49
N SER A 226 8.11 -31.00 -5.33
CA SER A 226 8.35 -31.61 -4.02
C SER A 226 7.90 -33.07 -3.98
N ARG A 227 8.79 -33.93 -3.49
CA ARG A 227 8.51 -35.34 -3.18
C ARG A 227 7.95 -35.55 -1.78
N TYR A 228 7.91 -34.51 -0.95
CA TYR A 228 7.44 -34.57 0.43
C TYR A 228 5.97 -34.14 0.51
N PRO A 229 5.19 -34.68 1.46
CA PRO A 229 3.84 -34.20 1.72
C PRO A 229 3.87 -32.73 2.14
N GLY A 230 2.85 -31.95 1.76
CA GLY A 230 2.76 -30.56 2.22
C GLY A 230 2.68 -30.47 3.74
N VAL A 231 3.40 -29.51 4.34
CA VAL A 231 3.33 -29.23 5.76
C VAL A 231 1.99 -28.54 6.11
N MET A 232 1.59 -28.60 7.38
CA MET A 232 0.36 -27.96 7.86
C MET A 232 0.50 -26.44 7.80
N ARG A 233 -0.34 -25.79 6.97
CA ARG A 233 -0.24 -24.33 6.73
C ARG A 233 -0.69 -23.45 7.89
N ASN A 234 -1.52 -23.99 8.78
CA ASN A 234 -1.98 -23.32 9.99
C ASN A 234 -1.05 -23.56 11.21
N ARG A 235 -0.02 -24.39 11.06
CA ARG A 235 0.97 -24.66 12.11
C ARG A 235 2.06 -23.60 12.07
N ASN A 236 2.58 -23.26 13.24
CA ASN A 236 3.58 -22.24 13.44
C ASN A 236 4.93 -22.90 13.72
N TYR A 237 5.80 -22.79 12.73
CA TYR A 237 7.11 -23.39 12.75
C TYR A 237 8.16 -22.52 13.46
N THR A 238 7.74 -21.43 14.12
CA THR A 238 8.65 -20.54 14.88
C THR A 238 8.72 -20.92 16.35
N ASP A 239 9.86 -20.61 16.97
CA ASP A 239 10.04 -20.77 18.41
C ASP A 239 9.23 -19.73 19.20
N MET A 240 8.10 -20.15 19.76
CA MET A 240 7.20 -19.28 20.54
C MET A 240 7.77 -18.88 21.91
N ASP A 241 8.80 -19.56 22.42
CA ASP A 241 9.48 -19.17 23.65
C ASP A 241 10.36 -17.93 23.41
N PHE A 242 10.74 -17.69 22.15
CA PHE A 242 11.51 -16.53 21.71
C PHE A 242 10.68 -15.44 21.03
N GLU A 243 9.53 -15.71 20.43
CA GLU A 243 8.74 -14.69 19.71
C GLU A 243 8.40 -13.45 20.57
N GLY A 244 8.36 -12.27 19.95
CA GLY A 244 7.98 -11.00 20.56
C GLY A 244 8.17 -9.82 19.61
N SER A 245 7.11 -9.32 19.00
CA SER A 245 7.20 -8.20 18.07
C SER A 245 6.21 -7.11 18.43
N SER A 246 6.68 -5.87 18.53
CA SER A 246 5.87 -4.70 18.90
C SER A 246 6.21 -3.48 18.04
N ARG A 247 5.26 -2.56 17.90
CA ARG A 247 5.46 -1.30 17.20
C ARG A 247 4.66 -0.17 17.82
N LYS A 248 5.26 1.01 17.82
CA LYS A 248 4.65 2.28 18.16
C LYS A 248 4.79 3.24 17.00
N GLN A 249 3.72 3.94 16.65
CA GLN A 249 3.69 4.92 15.57
C GLN A 249 2.97 6.18 16.07
N ASP A 250 3.64 7.32 16.00
CA ASP A 250 3.09 8.61 16.39
C ASP A 250 3.22 9.58 15.22
N SER A 251 2.18 10.36 14.94
CA SER A 251 2.29 11.43 13.95
C SER A 251 1.48 12.66 14.34
N ILE A 252 1.93 13.82 13.89
CA ILE A 252 1.16 15.06 13.91
C ILE A 252 1.28 15.71 12.53
N SER A 253 0.13 16.07 11.97
CA SER A 253 0.01 16.67 10.65
C SER A 253 -0.73 18.00 10.74
N SER A 254 -0.31 18.96 9.93
CA SER A 254 -0.94 20.27 9.76
C SER A 254 -1.33 20.42 8.30
N LEU A 255 -2.62 20.60 8.02
CA LEU A 255 -3.17 20.77 6.67
C LEU A 255 -3.86 22.13 6.60
N LEU A 256 -3.22 23.09 5.96
CA LEU A 256 -3.73 24.46 5.85
C LEU A 256 -4.10 24.78 4.40
N THR A 257 -5.26 25.39 4.21
CA THR A 257 -5.71 25.98 2.95
C THR A 257 -6.15 27.42 3.19
N TYR A 258 -5.63 28.34 2.40
CA TYR A 258 -6.02 29.75 2.39
C TYR A 258 -6.37 30.20 0.96
N ARG A 259 -7.63 30.60 0.74
CA ARG A 259 -8.11 31.15 -0.53
C ARG A 259 -7.93 32.66 -0.52
N LEU A 260 -7.20 33.18 -1.50
CA LEU A 260 -6.87 34.60 -1.61
C LEU A 260 -8.04 35.46 -2.13
N GLY A 261 -9.14 34.83 -2.58
CA GLY A 261 -10.35 35.53 -3.04
C GLY A 261 -10.34 35.94 -4.51
N ASN A 262 -9.21 35.79 -5.21
CA ASN A 262 -9.01 36.11 -6.62
C ASN A 262 -8.88 34.84 -7.51
N GLY A 263 -9.45 33.71 -7.07
CA GLY A 263 -9.31 32.41 -7.74
C GLY A 263 -8.05 31.63 -7.36
N TRP A 264 -7.17 32.18 -6.53
CA TRP A 264 -5.97 31.50 -6.05
C TRP A 264 -6.15 30.91 -4.65
N ALA A 265 -5.45 29.81 -4.37
CA ALA A 265 -5.40 29.12 -3.09
C ALA A 265 -3.97 28.71 -2.75
N PHE A 266 -3.53 29.08 -1.55
CA PHE A 266 -2.30 28.59 -0.94
C PHE A 266 -2.62 27.36 -0.09
N ASN A 267 -1.84 26.29 -0.23
CA ASN A 267 -1.90 25.11 0.61
C ASN A 267 -0.55 24.86 1.27
N SER A 268 -0.56 24.48 2.54
CA SER A 268 0.62 24.11 3.32
C SER A 268 0.31 22.86 4.11
N ASN A 269 0.93 21.75 3.72
CA ASN A 269 0.79 20.46 4.39
C ASN A 269 2.10 20.11 5.08
N MET A 270 2.04 19.73 6.35
CA MET A 270 3.21 19.33 7.14
C MET A 270 2.92 18.05 7.90
N ARG A 271 3.94 17.22 8.13
CA ARG A 271 3.85 16.06 9.03
C ARG A 271 5.18 15.80 9.73
N TYR A 272 5.12 15.60 11.03
CA TYR A 272 6.14 14.87 11.77
C TYR A 272 5.63 13.45 12.06
N MET A 273 6.45 12.43 11.84
CA MET A 273 6.12 11.04 12.11
C MET A 273 7.29 10.32 12.77
N TYR A 274 6.98 9.62 13.86
CA TYR A 274 7.88 8.74 14.60
C TYR A 274 7.37 7.30 14.53
N ILE A 275 8.27 6.37 14.24
CA ILE A 275 7.98 4.93 14.25
C ILE A 275 9.09 4.25 15.04
N ASN A 276 8.71 3.35 15.93
CA ASN A 276 9.64 2.47 16.63
C ASN A 276 9.07 1.05 16.61
N SER A 277 9.90 0.09 16.24
CA SER A 277 9.53 -1.32 16.25
C SER A 277 10.64 -2.13 16.90
N ASP A 278 10.24 -3.09 17.72
CA ASP A 278 11.12 -4.14 18.22
C ASP A 278 10.62 -5.47 17.70
N ILE A 279 11.48 -6.21 17.01
CA ILE A 279 11.12 -7.43 16.30
C ILE A 279 12.04 -8.53 16.80
N ARG A 280 11.46 -9.48 17.52
CA ARG A 280 12.13 -10.68 18.02
C ARG A 280 11.38 -11.89 17.50
N ARG A 281 12.00 -12.67 16.62
CA ARG A 281 11.34 -13.79 15.96
C ARG A 281 12.28 -14.85 15.41
N THR A 282 11.71 -16.02 15.13
CA THR A 282 12.31 -17.06 14.29
C THR A 282 11.76 -16.92 12.87
N SER A 283 12.62 -16.85 11.86
CA SER A 283 12.19 -16.82 10.45
C SER A 283 12.57 -18.13 9.78
N ILE A 284 11.61 -18.77 9.09
CA ILE A 284 11.88 -19.99 8.32
C ILE A 284 12.34 -19.57 6.94
N TYR A 285 13.50 -20.10 6.51
CA TYR A 285 14.16 -19.64 5.30
C TYR A 285 14.83 -20.74 4.48
N GLY A 286 14.64 -22.01 4.83
CA GLY A 286 15.24 -23.10 4.08
C GLY A 286 14.67 -24.47 4.44
N TYR A 287 15.17 -25.48 3.74
CA TYR A 287 14.90 -26.88 4.04
C TYR A 287 16.08 -27.75 3.61
N GLN A 288 16.19 -28.93 4.18
CA GLN A 288 17.18 -29.95 3.83
C GLN A 288 16.50 -31.32 3.73
N ASP A 289 16.99 -32.18 2.84
CA ASP A 289 16.66 -33.61 2.89
C ASP A 289 17.65 -34.32 3.81
N ARG A 290 17.13 -35.01 4.82
CA ARG A 290 17.91 -35.86 5.71
C ARG A 290 17.38 -37.29 5.63
N GLY A 291 17.93 -38.07 4.70
CA GLY A 291 17.61 -39.49 4.57
C GLY A 291 16.19 -39.77 4.07
N GLY A 292 15.65 -38.92 3.20
CA GLY A 292 14.29 -39.03 2.66
C GLY A 292 13.24 -38.22 3.42
N HIS A 293 13.62 -37.55 4.51
CA HIS A 293 12.76 -36.68 5.30
C HIS A 293 13.10 -35.21 5.08
N LEU A 294 12.08 -34.35 5.01
CA LEU A 294 12.26 -32.90 4.96
C LEU A 294 12.57 -32.39 6.37
N SER A 295 13.62 -31.58 6.52
CA SER A 295 13.82 -30.74 7.71
C SER A 295 13.72 -29.28 7.30
N LEU A 296 13.01 -28.46 8.08
CA LEU A 296 12.98 -27.01 7.88
C LEU A 296 14.18 -26.36 8.56
N GLU A 297 14.61 -25.24 8.00
CA GLU A 297 15.69 -24.41 8.51
C GLU A 297 15.14 -23.06 8.97
N GLY A 298 15.31 -22.75 10.26
CA GLY A 298 14.92 -21.50 10.88
C GLY A 298 16.11 -20.72 11.42
N THR A 299 16.02 -19.39 11.44
CA THR A 299 17.00 -18.51 12.10
C THR A 299 16.32 -17.62 13.12
N TYR A 300 16.94 -17.48 14.28
CA TYR A 300 16.56 -16.49 15.29
C TYR A 300 17.03 -15.11 14.85
N GLY A 301 16.21 -14.10 15.07
CA GLY A 301 16.48 -12.73 14.66
C GLY A 301 16.01 -11.70 15.68
N LEU A 302 16.85 -10.70 15.90
CA LEU A 302 16.49 -9.43 16.53
C LEU A 302 16.60 -8.33 15.48
N ALA A 303 15.56 -7.52 15.31
CA ALA A 303 15.57 -6.45 14.33
C ALA A 303 14.88 -5.16 14.82
N PRO A 304 15.42 -4.49 15.86
CA PRO A 304 14.86 -3.21 16.28
C PRO A 304 15.11 -2.14 15.21
N ALA A 305 14.11 -1.30 14.99
CA ALA A 305 14.17 -0.23 13.99
C ALA A 305 13.43 1.02 14.48
N SER A 306 13.87 2.18 14.00
CA SER A 306 13.17 3.43 14.25
C SER A 306 13.24 4.39 13.06
N SER A 307 12.25 5.27 12.96
CA SER A 307 12.14 6.31 11.94
C SER A 307 11.70 7.60 12.59
N HIS A 308 12.38 8.70 12.29
CA HIS A 308 11.97 10.06 12.65
C HIS A 308 11.95 10.87 11.37
N THR A 309 10.79 11.39 10.97
CA THR A 309 10.65 12.11 9.71
C THR A 309 9.85 13.38 9.87
N PHE A 310 10.27 14.43 9.18
CA PHE A 310 9.53 15.67 9.02
C PHE A 310 9.39 15.97 7.54
N GLN A 311 8.17 16.32 7.13
CA GLN A 311 7.81 16.64 5.75
C GLN A 311 6.97 17.91 5.71
N LEU A 312 7.18 18.67 4.64
CA LEU A 312 6.50 19.92 4.33
C LEU A 312 6.25 19.96 2.82
N ASP A 313 5.04 20.30 2.40
CA ASP A 313 4.68 20.57 1.01
C ASP A 313 3.82 21.83 0.95
N ASN A 314 4.34 22.87 0.31
CA ASN A 314 3.64 24.14 0.09
C ASN A 314 3.37 24.31 -1.39
N ASN A 315 2.15 24.70 -1.73
CA ASN A 315 1.80 25.03 -3.10
C ASN A 315 0.83 26.19 -3.19
N LEU A 316 0.90 26.86 -4.33
CA LEU A 316 -0.01 27.90 -4.76
C LEU A 316 -0.69 27.42 -6.04
N ALA A 317 -2.01 27.36 -6.02
CA ALA A 317 -2.82 26.93 -7.15
C ALA A 317 -3.81 28.02 -7.54
N GLY A 318 -4.06 28.20 -8.84
CA GLY A 318 -5.01 29.19 -9.32
C GLY A 318 -5.39 28.98 -10.77
N GLU A 319 -6.36 29.77 -11.23
CA GLU A 319 -6.84 29.71 -12.61
C GLU A 319 -6.59 31.06 -13.31
N VAL A 320 -6.12 31.00 -14.55
CA VAL A 320 -5.88 32.16 -15.41
C VAL A 320 -6.48 31.87 -16.79
N SER A 321 -7.31 32.79 -17.28
CA SER A 321 -7.86 32.72 -18.63
C SER A 321 -6.99 33.53 -19.59
N LEU A 322 -6.49 32.89 -20.65
CA LEU A 322 -5.67 33.52 -21.70
C LEU A 322 -6.37 33.34 -23.06
N GLY A 323 -7.17 34.33 -23.46
CA GLY A 323 -7.98 34.25 -24.67
C GLY A 323 -8.97 33.10 -24.59
N ALA A 324 -8.80 32.08 -25.44
CA ALA A 324 -9.68 30.91 -25.50
C ALA A 324 -9.20 29.72 -24.63
N THR A 325 -8.06 29.86 -23.94
CA THR A 325 -7.53 28.82 -23.04
C THR A 325 -7.76 29.18 -21.57
N ILE A 326 -8.03 28.17 -20.75
CA ILE A 326 -8.07 28.28 -19.29
C ILE A 326 -6.88 27.48 -18.75
N HIS A 327 -6.02 28.13 -17.98
CA HIS A 327 -4.81 27.57 -17.39
C HIS A 327 -5.05 27.37 -15.89
N ARG A 328 -4.99 26.12 -15.42
CA ARG A 328 -4.99 25.80 -13.98
C ARG A 328 -3.56 25.57 -13.54
N LEU A 329 -2.96 26.61 -13.00
CA LEU A 329 -1.56 26.65 -12.60
C LEU A 329 -1.40 26.12 -11.17
N LEU A 330 -0.32 25.38 -10.96
CA LEU A 330 0.14 24.91 -9.67
C LEU A 330 1.65 25.10 -9.60
N VAL A 331 2.14 25.81 -8.59
CA VAL A 331 3.58 25.92 -8.30
C VAL A 331 3.78 25.58 -6.84
N GLY A 332 4.77 24.76 -6.53
CA GLY A 332 5.02 24.36 -5.16
C GLY A 332 6.45 23.93 -4.91
N GLY A 333 6.75 23.77 -3.63
CA GLY A 333 8.00 23.24 -3.13
C GLY A 333 7.77 22.36 -1.93
N ASP A 334 8.54 21.28 -1.85
CA ASP A 334 8.52 20.39 -0.70
C ASP A 334 9.92 20.19 -0.12
N TYR A 335 9.90 19.78 1.15
CA TYR A 335 11.08 19.47 1.93
C TYR A 335 10.78 18.26 2.80
N ALA A 336 11.69 17.29 2.81
CA ALA A 336 11.65 16.15 3.70
C ALA A 336 13.01 15.94 4.35
N THR A 337 13.02 15.71 5.66
CA THR A 337 14.22 15.36 6.41
C THR A 337 13.91 14.27 7.42
N GLY A 338 14.90 13.47 7.76
CA GLY A 338 14.70 12.45 8.77
C GLY A 338 15.88 11.54 8.99
N ARG A 339 15.69 10.64 9.95
CA ARG A 339 16.61 9.56 10.27
C ARG A 339 15.86 8.23 10.24
N LEU A 340 16.41 7.28 9.50
CA LEU A 340 16.00 5.88 9.52
C LEU A 340 17.11 5.08 10.18
N GLN A 341 16.76 4.24 11.15
CA GLN A 341 17.68 3.30 11.79
C GLN A 341 17.10 1.90 11.71
N SER A 342 17.94 0.94 11.38
CA SER A 342 17.61 -0.48 11.36
C SER A 342 18.81 -1.24 11.88
N ASP A 343 18.57 -2.04 12.91
CA ASP A 343 19.54 -2.99 13.43
C ASP A 343 19.04 -4.39 13.16
N SER A 344 19.93 -5.33 12.85
CA SER A 344 19.59 -6.73 12.67
C SER A 344 20.72 -7.63 13.16
N TYR A 345 20.33 -8.60 13.98
CA TYR A 345 21.21 -9.61 14.56
C TYR A 345 20.57 -10.97 14.30
N ARG A 346 21.38 -11.94 13.87
CA ARG A 346 20.92 -13.27 13.48
C ARG A 346 21.85 -14.34 14.04
N MET A 347 21.29 -15.48 14.37
CA MET A 347 22.07 -16.66 14.74
C MET A 347 22.31 -17.58 13.57
N ALA A 348 23.17 -18.58 13.79
CA ALA A 348 23.25 -19.72 12.91
C ALA A 348 21.88 -20.44 12.81
N PRO A 349 21.55 -21.01 11.64
CA PRO A 349 20.33 -21.78 11.46
C PRO A 349 20.19 -22.96 12.40
N VAL A 350 18.94 -23.24 12.75
CA VAL A 350 18.51 -24.44 13.47
C VAL A 350 17.62 -25.27 12.55
N LEU A 351 17.88 -26.58 12.54
CA LEU A 351 17.14 -27.55 11.76
C LEU A 351 16.18 -28.33 12.65
N PHE A 352 14.98 -28.58 12.13
CA PHE A 352 13.94 -29.34 12.83
C PHE A 352 13.04 -30.06 11.83
N ASP A 353 12.40 -31.15 12.27
CA ASP A 353 11.47 -31.92 11.43
C ASP A 353 10.05 -31.31 11.53
N PRO A 354 9.50 -30.71 10.46
CA PRO A 354 8.17 -30.09 10.50
C PRO A 354 7.01 -31.10 10.66
N TYR A 355 7.26 -32.40 10.50
CA TYR A 355 6.25 -33.46 10.62
C TYR A 355 6.25 -34.15 11.98
N ASP A 356 7.21 -33.84 12.86
CA ASP A 356 7.21 -34.38 14.22
C ASP A 356 5.88 -33.99 14.91
N PRO A 357 5.18 -34.92 15.58
CA PRO A 357 3.91 -34.60 16.21
C PRO A 357 4.05 -33.65 17.42
N VAL A 358 5.23 -33.59 18.04
CA VAL A 358 5.50 -32.87 19.29
C VAL A 358 6.54 -31.76 19.09
N ASN A 359 7.69 -32.07 18.47
CA ASN A 359 8.85 -31.19 18.35
C ASN A 359 9.01 -30.62 16.93
N TYR A 360 7.92 -30.16 16.31
CA TYR A 360 7.91 -29.67 14.93
C TYR A 360 8.46 -28.25 14.73
N ARG A 361 8.92 -27.61 15.80
CA ARG A 361 9.47 -26.25 15.79
C ARG A 361 10.67 -26.20 16.73
N PRO A 362 11.61 -25.27 16.53
CA PRO A 362 12.78 -25.19 17.37
C PRO A 362 12.42 -24.64 18.75
N HIS A 363 13.19 -25.08 19.75
CA HIS A 363 13.11 -24.61 21.14
C HIS A 363 14.54 -24.40 21.62
N ALA A 364 15.00 -23.15 21.61
CA ALA A 364 16.36 -22.82 22.01
C ALA A 364 16.41 -21.47 22.74
N THR A 365 17.45 -21.29 23.54
CA THR A 365 17.77 -19.99 24.15
C THR A 365 18.84 -19.33 23.29
N PRO A 366 18.48 -18.40 22.39
CA PRO A 366 19.42 -17.81 21.45
C PRO A 366 20.44 -16.88 22.11
N ASP A 367 21.72 -17.00 21.73
CA ASP A 367 22.79 -16.07 22.09
C ASP A 367 23.19 -15.22 20.88
N PHE A 368 22.93 -13.91 20.97
CA PHE A 368 23.25 -12.93 19.93
C PHE A 368 24.58 -12.21 20.17
N THR A 369 25.38 -12.59 21.17
CA THR A 369 26.63 -11.89 21.52
C THR A 369 27.57 -11.79 20.33
N ASP A 370 27.81 -12.90 19.64
CA ASP A 370 28.67 -12.92 18.45
C ASP A 370 28.09 -12.09 17.29
N SER A 371 26.79 -12.22 17.00
CA SER A 371 26.14 -11.45 15.94
C SER A 371 26.13 -9.94 16.22
N ARG A 372 26.01 -9.51 17.48
CA ARG A 372 26.04 -8.08 17.85
C ARG A 372 27.42 -7.44 17.67
N VAL A 373 28.46 -8.24 17.83
CA VAL A 373 29.85 -7.78 17.80
C VAL A 373 30.46 -7.98 16.41
N ASN A 374 30.46 -9.21 15.91
CA ASN A 374 31.25 -9.61 14.74
C ASN A 374 30.44 -9.59 13.44
N TRP A 375 29.15 -9.94 13.48
CA TRP A 375 28.32 -10.09 12.28
C TRP A 375 27.03 -9.26 12.28
N PRO A 376 27.03 -8.00 12.74
CA PRO A 376 25.80 -7.23 12.79
C PRO A 376 25.42 -6.72 11.40
N TYR A 377 24.14 -6.47 11.18
CA TYR A 377 23.67 -5.64 10.08
C TYR A 377 22.97 -4.41 10.66
N ASN A 378 23.72 -3.32 10.83
CA ASN A 378 23.21 -2.06 11.35
C ASN A 378 23.32 -0.98 10.26
N VAL A 379 22.26 -0.22 10.09
CA VAL A 379 22.16 0.85 9.10
C VAL A 379 21.50 2.07 9.74
N ARG A 380 22.14 3.22 9.61
CA ARG A 380 21.59 4.53 9.95
C ARG A 380 21.66 5.43 8.73
N GLN A 381 20.54 6.04 8.38
CA GLN A 381 20.40 6.91 7.22
C GLN A 381 19.81 8.24 7.65
N ASP A 382 20.61 9.30 7.58
CA ASP A 382 20.16 10.67 7.74
C ASP A 382 19.94 11.27 6.35
N PHE A 383 18.72 11.71 6.03
CA PHE A 383 18.37 12.18 4.69
C PHE A 383 17.79 13.59 4.71
N GLN A 384 18.01 14.31 3.61
CA GLN A 384 17.39 15.58 3.27
C GLN A 384 16.98 15.57 1.80
N ARG A 385 15.76 16.02 1.51
CA ARG A 385 15.19 16.06 0.16
C ARG A 385 14.51 17.40 -0.02
N VAL A 386 14.81 18.07 -1.13
CA VAL A 386 14.19 19.33 -1.52
C VAL A 386 13.69 19.14 -2.95
N GLY A 387 12.46 19.55 -3.22
CA GLY A 387 11.99 19.62 -4.58
C GLY A 387 11.14 20.84 -4.85
N VAL A 388 11.21 21.30 -6.10
CA VAL A 388 10.42 22.40 -6.64
C VAL A 388 9.70 21.92 -7.88
N TYR A 389 8.41 22.20 -7.97
CA TYR A 389 7.57 21.68 -9.04
C TYR A 389 6.59 22.74 -9.55
N ALA A 390 6.26 22.60 -10.82
CA ALA A 390 5.24 23.39 -11.48
C ALA A 390 4.38 22.47 -12.36
N GLN A 391 3.10 22.78 -12.44
CA GLN A 391 2.15 22.12 -13.32
C GLN A 391 1.19 23.15 -13.91
N ASP A 392 0.86 22.96 -15.18
CA ASP A 392 -0.21 23.68 -15.87
C ASP A 392 -1.19 22.66 -16.46
N GLN A 393 -2.48 22.81 -16.14
CA GLN A 393 -3.55 22.11 -16.83
C GLN A 393 -4.27 23.11 -17.75
N ILE A 394 -4.02 22.97 -19.05
CA ILE A 394 -4.51 23.84 -20.09
C ILE A 394 -5.77 23.22 -20.68
N VAL A 395 -6.85 23.98 -20.61
CA VAL A 395 -8.17 23.65 -21.15
C VAL A 395 -8.39 24.51 -22.39
N TYR A 396 -8.62 23.88 -23.55
CA TYR A 396 -8.97 24.57 -24.80
C TYR A 396 -10.13 23.86 -25.47
N GLY A 397 -11.35 24.39 -25.29
CA GLY A 397 -12.58 23.70 -25.67
C GLY A 397 -12.65 22.31 -25.04
N ARG A 398 -12.59 21.26 -25.87
CA ARG A 398 -12.61 19.85 -25.43
C ARG A 398 -11.22 19.27 -25.14
N TRP A 399 -10.15 19.97 -25.50
CA TRP A 399 -8.79 19.52 -25.21
C TRP A 399 -8.43 19.76 -23.74
N ARG A 400 -7.67 18.82 -23.18
CA ARG A 400 -7.08 18.85 -21.84
C ARG A 400 -5.61 18.50 -21.97
N LEU A 401 -4.73 19.48 -21.81
CA LEU A 401 -3.28 19.27 -21.80
C LEU A 401 -2.78 19.48 -20.37
N THR A 402 -2.03 18.53 -19.84
CA THR A 402 -1.35 18.64 -18.53
C THR A 402 0.14 18.59 -18.77
N LEU A 403 0.85 19.61 -18.31
CA LEU A 403 2.30 19.70 -18.30
C LEU A 403 2.75 19.79 -16.85
N SER A 404 3.70 18.95 -16.45
CA SER A 404 4.27 18.97 -15.10
C SER A 404 5.78 18.83 -15.20
N GLY A 405 6.51 19.59 -14.39
CA GLY A 405 7.96 19.52 -14.29
C GLY A 405 8.38 19.70 -12.85
N ARG A 406 9.42 18.98 -12.45
CA ARG A 406 9.97 19.02 -11.11
C ARG A 406 11.48 18.83 -11.14
N TYR A 407 12.16 19.57 -10.28
CA TYR A 407 13.54 19.34 -9.93
C TYR A 407 13.62 18.87 -8.49
N ASP A 408 14.35 17.77 -8.28
CA ASP A 408 14.64 17.25 -6.96
C ASP A 408 16.14 17.26 -6.70
N ARG A 409 16.51 17.58 -5.46
CA ARG A 409 17.83 17.32 -4.90
C ARG A 409 17.68 16.53 -3.61
N SER A 410 18.41 15.44 -3.49
CA SER A 410 18.55 14.70 -2.25
C SER A 410 19.98 14.51 -1.82
N ARG A 411 20.12 14.44 -0.51
CA ARG A 411 21.33 14.01 0.15
C ARG A 411 20.97 12.96 1.19
N THR A 412 21.72 11.88 1.22
CA THR A 412 21.62 10.84 2.24
C THR A 412 23.02 10.52 2.78
N ASP A 413 23.18 10.66 4.08
CA ASP A 413 24.36 10.19 4.81
C ASP A 413 24.03 8.79 5.37
N ASP A 414 24.58 7.74 4.75
CA ASP A 414 24.44 6.34 5.17
C ASP A 414 25.65 5.96 6.05
N THR A 415 25.38 5.50 7.27
CA THR A 415 26.37 4.92 8.18
C THR A 415 25.95 3.50 8.48
N SER A 416 26.75 2.52 8.07
CA SER A 416 26.39 1.11 8.18
C SER A 416 27.58 0.23 8.56
N ARG A 417 27.27 -0.88 9.21
CA ARG A 417 28.17 -2.03 9.35
C ARG A 417 27.36 -3.27 9.00
N SER A 418 27.87 -4.06 8.05
CA SER A 418 27.11 -5.14 7.41
C SER A 418 27.96 -6.39 7.40
N TYR A 419 27.59 -7.37 8.23
CA TYR A 419 28.33 -8.62 8.46
C TYR A 419 29.80 -8.38 8.79
N SER A 420 30.06 -7.32 9.55
CA SER A 420 31.40 -6.89 9.96
C SER A 420 31.28 -5.96 11.17
N PRO A 421 32.27 -5.95 12.09
CA PRO A 421 32.31 -4.99 13.19
C PRO A 421 32.61 -3.55 12.71
N VAL A 422 33.09 -3.38 11.48
CA VAL A 422 33.62 -2.10 10.97
C VAL A 422 32.51 -1.22 10.41
N TRP A 423 32.42 0.00 10.94
CA TRP A 423 31.55 1.05 10.41
C TRP A 423 32.09 1.63 9.10
N LYS A 424 31.19 1.82 8.15
CA LYS A 424 31.43 2.54 6.90
C LYS A 424 30.44 3.69 6.81
N SER A 425 30.91 4.84 6.37
CA SER A 425 30.07 6.02 6.13
C SER A 425 30.17 6.44 4.68
N ARG A 426 29.04 6.78 4.08
CA ARG A 426 28.94 7.24 2.70
C ARG A 426 27.93 8.35 2.60
N ARG A 427 28.29 9.39 1.85
CA ARG A 427 27.35 10.43 1.44
C ARG A 427 26.95 10.17 0.00
N GLN A 428 25.66 10.17 -0.24
CA GLN A 428 25.08 10.13 -1.57
C GLN A 428 24.31 11.42 -1.82
N GLU A 429 24.58 12.05 -2.95
CA GLU A 429 23.85 13.20 -3.44
C GLU A 429 23.31 12.90 -4.83
N ASP A 430 22.00 13.08 -5.00
CA ASP A 430 21.31 12.85 -6.26
C ASP A 430 20.53 14.10 -6.64
N SER A 431 20.56 14.44 -7.92
CA SER A 431 19.72 15.49 -8.48
C SER A 431 19.11 15.03 -9.79
N LYS A 432 17.80 15.27 -9.96
CA LYS A 432 17.06 14.82 -11.14
C LYS A 432 15.95 15.77 -11.49
N TRP A 433 15.75 15.93 -12.80
CA TRP A 433 14.54 16.49 -13.37
C TRP A 433 13.58 15.35 -13.69
N THR A 434 12.33 15.51 -13.28
CA THR A 434 11.24 14.63 -13.70
C THR A 434 10.10 15.45 -14.28
N GLY A 435 9.36 14.84 -15.20
CA GLY A 435 8.27 15.51 -15.88
C GLY A 435 7.13 14.59 -16.25
N ARG A 436 6.02 15.21 -16.61
CA ARG A 436 4.84 14.56 -17.14
C ARG A 436 4.23 15.44 -18.21
N VAL A 437 3.84 14.82 -19.33
CA VAL A 437 2.98 15.41 -20.35
C VAL A 437 1.80 14.48 -20.58
N GLY A 438 0.59 15.02 -20.60
CA GLY A 438 -0.61 14.25 -20.89
C GLY A 438 -1.60 15.07 -21.70
N LEU A 439 -2.11 14.49 -22.78
CA LEU A 439 -3.10 15.11 -23.66
C LEU A 439 -4.36 14.24 -23.69
N GLY A 440 -5.51 14.84 -23.43
CA GLY A 440 -6.81 14.21 -23.55
C GLY A 440 -7.80 15.08 -24.32
N TYR A 441 -8.86 14.45 -24.80
CA TYR A 441 -9.98 15.11 -25.49
C TYR A 441 -11.29 14.65 -24.88
N VAL A 442 -12.08 15.55 -24.28
CA VAL A 442 -13.33 15.22 -23.61
C VAL A 442 -14.50 15.47 -24.57
N PHE A 443 -15.12 14.42 -25.09
CA PHE A 443 -16.33 14.50 -25.91
C PHE A 443 -17.56 14.80 -25.04
N ASP A 444 -18.56 15.45 -25.62
CA ASP A 444 -19.85 15.72 -24.94
C ASP A 444 -20.60 14.45 -24.54
N SER A 445 -20.31 13.32 -25.21
CA SER A 445 -20.81 11.99 -24.83
C SER A 445 -20.24 11.49 -23.50
N GLY A 446 -19.22 12.14 -22.95
CA GLY A 446 -18.49 11.69 -21.77
C GLY A 446 -17.32 10.76 -22.06
N LEU A 447 -17.03 10.50 -23.34
CA LEU A 447 -15.84 9.75 -23.77
C LEU A 447 -14.60 10.64 -23.70
N ALA A 448 -13.49 10.14 -23.18
CA ALA A 448 -12.24 10.87 -23.05
C ALA A 448 -11.02 9.98 -23.35
N PRO A 449 -10.59 9.87 -24.62
CA PRO A 449 -9.27 9.32 -24.95
C PRO A 449 -8.15 10.23 -24.43
N TYR A 450 -7.03 9.64 -24.05
CA TYR A 450 -5.82 10.33 -23.63
C TYR A 450 -4.55 9.56 -23.97
N VAL A 451 -3.44 10.29 -24.03
CA VAL A 451 -2.07 9.77 -24.07
C VAL A 451 -1.25 10.51 -23.02
N SER A 452 -0.34 9.82 -22.35
CA SER A 452 0.60 10.46 -21.42
C SER A 452 1.96 9.79 -21.39
N TYR A 453 2.96 10.62 -21.06
CA TYR A 453 4.32 10.22 -20.79
C TYR A 453 4.74 10.78 -19.43
N ALA A 454 5.29 9.94 -18.56
CA ALA A 454 5.67 10.31 -17.21
C ALA A 454 6.98 9.64 -16.78
N THR A 455 7.76 10.33 -15.94
CA THR A 455 9.04 9.84 -15.43
C THR A 455 9.07 9.79 -13.90
N SER A 456 9.87 8.89 -13.33
CA SER A 456 10.23 8.87 -11.91
C SER A 456 11.70 8.50 -11.70
N PHE A 457 12.18 8.75 -10.49
CA PHE A 457 13.50 8.29 -10.06
C PHE A 457 13.47 7.85 -8.60
N ASP A 458 14.28 6.86 -8.25
CA ASP A 458 14.42 6.33 -6.90
C ASP A 458 15.91 6.14 -6.54
N PRO A 459 16.48 7.00 -5.67
CA PRO A 459 17.86 6.89 -5.22
C PRO A 459 18.18 5.52 -4.64
N GLN A 460 19.29 4.94 -5.10
CA GLN A 460 19.75 3.64 -4.66
C GLN A 460 20.97 3.79 -3.76
N LEU A 461 20.86 3.36 -2.51
CA LEU A 461 21.99 3.38 -1.56
C LEU A 461 22.92 2.19 -1.78
N GLY A 462 24.21 2.39 -1.53
CA GLY A 462 25.27 1.38 -1.64
C GLY A 462 26.29 1.68 -2.74
N ALA A 463 27.19 0.72 -2.98
CA ALA A 463 28.12 0.77 -4.10
C ALA A 463 28.33 -0.63 -4.67
N ASP A 464 28.81 -0.67 -5.91
CA ASP A 464 29.29 -1.90 -6.53
C ASP A 464 30.56 -2.45 -5.83
N PHE A 465 31.04 -3.60 -6.32
CA PHE A 465 32.27 -4.22 -5.82
C PHE A 465 33.51 -3.32 -5.92
N LYS A 466 33.55 -2.44 -6.94
CA LYS A 466 34.65 -1.50 -7.18
C LYS A 466 34.55 -0.23 -6.31
N GLY A 467 33.47 -0.07 -5.55
CA GLY A 467 33.25 1.06 -4.67
C GLY A 467 32.55 2.25 -5.35
N HIS A 468 32.08 2.13 -6.59
CA HIS A 468 31.28 3.17 -7.23
C HIS A 468 29.87 3.19 -6.66
N ALA A 469 29.43 4.36 -6.19
CA ALA A 469 28.08 4.53 -5.67
C ALA A 469 27.03 4.19 -6.73
N PHE A 470 25.92 3.60 -6.30
CA PHE A 470 24.79 3.36 -7.19
C PHE A 470 24.11 4.68 -7.58
N VAL A 471 23.67 4.76 -8.82
CA VAL A 471 22.87 5.87 -9.35
C VAL A 471 21.37 5.63 -9.09
N PRO A 472 20.48 6.61 -9.27
CA PRO A 472 19.04 6.37 -9.13
C PRO A 472 18.50 5.39 -10.17
N VAL A 473 17.56 4.55 -9.76
CA VAL A 473 16.68 3.83 -10.70
C VAL A 473 15.77 4.86 -11.35
N GLU A 474 15.66 4.87 -12.67
CA GLU A 474 14.75 5.76 -13.40
C GLU A 474 13.62 4.95 -14.01
N ALA A 475 12.38 5.40 -13.88
CA ALA A 475 11.24 4.81 -14.59
C ALA A 475 10.68 5.77 -15.62
N ARG A 476 10.35 5.27 -16.81
CA ARG A 476 9.71 6.01 -17.90
C ARG A 476 8.50 5.25 -18.38
N GLN A 477 7.34 5.88 -18.34
CA GLN A 477 6.08 5.26 -18.76
C GLN A 477 5.44 6.02 -19.91
N THR A 478 4.97 5.27 -20.90
CA THR A 478 3.99 5.75 -21.88
C THR A 478 2.66 5.05 -21.61
N GLU A 479 1.55 5.80 -21.61
CA GLU A 479 0.20 5.30 -21.40
C GLU A 479 -0.73 5.88 -22.46
N VAL A 480 -1.59 5.04 -23.03
CA VAL A 480 -2.69 5.44 -23.91
C VAL A 480 -3.96 4.83 -23.35
N GLY A 481 -5.00 5.62 -23.17
CA GLY A 481 -6.22 5.12 -22.57
C GLY A 481 -7.46 5.86 -23.02
N VAL A 482 -8.60 5.30 -22.62
CA VAL A 482 -9.93 5.87 -22.86
C VAL A 482 -10.71 5.78 -21.56
N LYS A 483 -11.33 6.89 -21.19
CA LYS A 483 -12.27 6.98 -20.07
C LYS A 483 -13.66 7.25 -20.61
N TYR A 484 -14.68 6.76 -19.94
CA TYR A 484 -16.06 7.03 -20.31
C TYR A 484 -16.91 7.26 -19.07
N GLN A 485 -17.46 8.47 -18.97
CA GLN A 485 -18.42 8.84 -17.95
C GLN A 485 -19.61 9.55 -18.62
N PRO A 486 -20.73 8.86 -18.85
CA PRO A 486 -21.89 9.47 -19.51
C PRO A 486 -22.40 10.68 -18.70
N PRO A 487 -22.80 11.79 -19.37
CA PRO A 487 -23.33 12.96 -18.70
C PRO A 487 -24.49 12.64 -17.76
N GLY A 488 -24.46 13.17 -16.54
CA GLY A 488 -25.46 12.93 -15.50
C GLY A 488 -25.47 11.50 -14.92
N GLY A 489 -24.59 10.62 -15.40
CA GLY A 489 -24.41 9.27 -14.89
C GLY A 489 -23.27 9.17 -13.88
N THR A 490 -23.36 8.17 -13.02
CA THR A 490 -22.29 7.84 -12.05
C THR A 490 -21.32 6.80 -12.59
N THR A 491 -21.51 6.30 -13.81
CA THR A 491 -20.65 5.26 -14.41
C THR A 491 -19.29 5.82 -14.78
N MET A 492 -18.22 5.11 -14.42
CA MET A 492 -16.86 5.35 -14.88
C MET A 492 -16.29 4.06 -15.45
N LEU A 493 -16.02 4.04 -16.75
CA LEU A 493 -15.29 2.97 -17.43
C LEU A 493 -13.92 3.47 -17.85
N THR A 494 -12.89 2.68 -17.65
CA THR A 494 -11.51 3.03 -18.02
C THR A 494 -10.81 1.86 -18.67
N VAL A 495 -10.12 2.15 -19.77
CA VAL A 495 -9.23 1.25 -20.50
C VAL A 495 -7.88 1.94 -20.61
N ALA A 496 -6.78 1.29 -20.24
CA ALA A 496 -5.44 1.86 -20.36
C ALA A 496 -4.42 0.81 -20.81
N LEU A 497 -3.72 1.11 -21.90
CA LEU A 497 -2.53 0.40 -22.35
C LEU A 497 -1.30 1.15 -21.84
N PHE A 498 -0.35 0.44 -21.26
CA PHE A 498 0.84 1.06 -20.68
C PHE A 498 2.10 0.26 -20.97
N GLN A 499 3.23 0.96 -20.96
CA GLN A 499 4.56 0.38 -20.87
C GLN A 499 5.44 1.27 -19.99
N THR A 500 6.03 0.67 -18.97
CA THR A 500 6.98 1.27 -18.03
C THR A 500 8.31 0.54 -18.14
N ASN A 501 9.38 1.29 -18.39
CA ASN A 501 10.75 0.78 -18.36
C ASN A 501 11.47 1.38 -17.15
N GLN A 502 12.01 0.53 -16.28
CA GLN A 502 12.92 0.91 -15.20
C GLN A 502 14.35 0.59 -15.60
N THR A 503 15.23 1.58 -15.61
CA THR A 503 16.66 1.44 -15.89
C THR A 503 17.49 1.60 -14.62
N ASN A 504 18.73 1.10 -14.63
CA ASN A 504 19.63 1.09 -13.47
C ASN A 504 19.08 0.27 -12.30
N VAL A 505 18.32 -0.79 -12.59
CA VAL A 505 17.86 -1.73 -11.57
C VAL A 505 19.07 -2.52 -11.05
N LYS A 506 19.13 -2.74 -9.74
CA LYS A 506 20.18 -3.57 -9.12
C LYS A 506 20.01 -5.01 -9.57
N SER A 507 21.12 -5.63 -9.96
CA SER A 507 21.22 -7.03 -10.33
C SER A 507 22.35 -7.67 -9.52
N SER A 508 22.22 -8.94 -9.12
CA SER A 508 23.26 -9.59 -8.33
C SER A 508 24.58 -9.68 -9.14
N ASP A 509 25.71 -9.46 -8.48
CA ASP A 509 27.01 -9.63 -9.11
C ASP A 509 27.39 -11.12 -9.17
N VAL A 510 27.55 -11.64 -10.39
CA VAL A 510 27.86 -13.05 -10.64
C VAL A 510 29.33 -13.39 -10.43
N LEU A 511 30.19 -12.37 -10.46
CA LEU A 511 31.63 -12.50 -10.27
C LEU A 511 32.02 -12.25 -8.81
N HIS A 512 31.22 -11.48 -8.06
CA HIS A 512 31.48 -11.12 -6.67
C HIS A 512 30.26 -11.39 -5.77
N LEU A 513 30.23 -12.55 -5.13
CA LEU A 513 29.13 -12.96 -4.26
C LEU A 513 28.83 -11.93 -3.16
N GLY A 514 27.55 -11.59 -2.98
CA GLY A 514 27.11 -10.60 -1.97
C GLY A 514 27.14 -9.14 -2.44
N TYR A 515 27.67 -8.86 -3.63
CA TYR A 515 27.63 -7.54 -4.25
C TYR A 515 26.52 -7.40 -5.29
N TRP A 516 26.18 -6.15 -5.61
CA TRP A 516 25.22 -5.80 -6.65
C TRP A 516 25.93 -5.04 -7.77
N THR A 517 25.50 -5.29 -9.00
CA THR A 517 25.77 -4.46 -10.18
C THR A 517 24.52 -3.64 -10.51
N GLN A 518 24.68 -2.62 -11.36
CA GLN A 518 23.58 -1.71 -11.70
C GLN A 518 23.46 -1.50 -13.22
N ALA A 519 23.27 -2.60 -13.95
CA ALA A 519 23.01 -2.60 -15.38
C ALA A 519 21.64 -3.18 -15.74
N GLY A 520 20.76 -3.36 -14.74
CA GLY A 520 19.47 -3.98 -14.91
C GLY A 520 18.45 -3.06 -15.61
N GLU A 521 17.65 -3.64 -16.48
CA GLU A 521 16.45 -3.01 -17.06
C GLU A 521 15.25 -3.91 -16.86
N LEU A 522 14.20 -3.40 -16.21
CA LEU A 522 12.91 -4.07 -16.05
C LEU A 522 11.86 -3.37 -16.90
N ARG A 523 11.20 -4.11 -17.79
CA ARG A 523 10.03 -3.64 -18.54
C ARG A 523 8.77 -4.25 -17.95
N SER A 524 7.75 -3.41 -17.74
CA SER A 524 6.39 -3.78 -17.36
C SER A 524 5.41 -3.17 -18.36
N ARG A 525 4.68 -4.00 -19.11
CA ARG A 525 3.69 -3.52 -20.10
C ARG A 525 2.39 -4.29 -19.99
N GLY A 526 1.27 -3.67 -20.34
CA GLY A 526 0.00 -4.31 -20.09
C GLY A 526 -1.24 -3.51 -20.48
N LEU A 527 -2.36 -4.06 -20.04
CA LEU A 527 -3.71 -3.52 -20.20
C LEU A 527 -4.37 -3.50 -18.82
N ASP A 528 -4.91 -2.35 -18.42
CA ASP A 528 -5.82 -2.21 -17.29
C ASP A 528 -7.23 -1.89 -17.79
N LEU A 529 -8.21 -2.67 -17.35
CA LEU A 529 -9.64 -2.41 -17.53
C LEU A 529 -10.26 -2.20 -16.15
N GLN A 530 -11.09 -1.18 -16.01
CA GLN A 530 -11.86 -0.96 -14.78
C GLN A 530 -13.23 -0.38 -15.10
N ALA A 531 -14.24 -0.88 -14.39
CA ALA A 531 -15.60 -0.38 -14.42
C ALA A 531 -16.07 -0.14 -12.99
N VAL A 532 -16.57 1.07 -12.72
CA VAL A 532 -17.30 1.40 -11.50
C VAL A 532 -18.62 2.01 -11.94
N THR A 533 -19.71 1.28 -11.73
CA THR A 533 -21.00 1.66 -12.30
C THR A 533 -22.14 1.35 -11.34
N ARG A 534 -23.23 2.07 -11.54
CA ARG A 534 -24.51 1.84 -10.91
C ARG A 534 -25.43 1.36 -12.02
N LEU A 535 -25.58 0.04 -12.13
CA LEU A 535 -26.31 -0.64 -13.21
C LEU A 535 -27.80 -0.30 -13.16
N THR A 536 -28.38 -0.25 -11.95
CA THR A 536 -29.77 0.16 -11.71
C THR A 536 -29.82 1.15 -10.55
N ARG A 537 -31.00 1.55 -10.05
CA ARG A 537 -31.05 2.40 -8.84
C ARG A 537 -30.51 1.69 -7.59
N ASP A 538 -30.45 0.36 -7.62
CA ASP A 538 -30.22 -0.49 -6.46
C ASP A 538 -29.03 -1.44 -6.62
N LEU A 539 -28.56 -1.65 -7.86
CA LEU A 539 -27.45 -2.54 -8.20
C LEU A 539 -26.20 -1.72 -8.57
N ASN A 540 -25.12 -1.93 -7.84
CA ASN A 540 -23.79 -1.38 -8.13
C ASN A 540 -22.84 -2.50 -8.58
N LEU A 541 -21.91 -2.15 -9.47
CA LEU A 541 -20.87 -3.03 -10.00
C LEU A 541 -19.51 -2.34 -9.91
N ILE A 542 -18.52 -3.08 -9.41
CA ILE A 542 -17.11 -2.81 -9.58
C ILE A 542 -16.52 -4.00 -10.34
N ALA A 543 -15.80 -3.76 -11.42
CA ALA A 543 -15.07 -4.80 -12.12
C ALA A 543 -13.69 -4.30 -12.53
N SER A 544 -12.71 -5.18 -12.50
CA SER A 544 -11.37 -4.91 -12.99
C SER A 544 -10.76 -6.12 -13.66
N TYR A 545 -9.91 -5.85 -14.66
CA TYR A 545 -9.07 -6.85 -15.31
C TYR A 545 -7.72 -6.22 -15.62
N THR A 546 -6.64 -6.97 -15.37
CA THR A 546 -5.29 -6.56 -15.71
C THR A 546 -4.56 -7.69 -16.42
N TYR A 547 -3.97 -7.33 -17.56
CA TYR A 547 -2.94 -8.12 -18.22
C TYR A 547 -1.60 -7.43 -18.01
N LEU A 548 -0.59 -8.18 -17.57
CA LEU A 548 0.72 -7.66 -17.21
C LEU A 548 1.82 -8.58 -17.74
N ASP A 549 2.65 -8.07 -18.65
CA ASP A 549 3.85 -8.72 -19.15
C ASP A 549 5.08 -7.97 -18.63
N SER A 550 5.67 -8.52 -17.56
CA SER A 550 6.89 -7.99 -16.96
C SER A 550 8.09 -8.90 -17.28
N SER A 551 9.19 -8.30 -17.70
CA SER A 551 10.42 -9.01 -18.10
C SER A 551 11.67 -8.20 -17.79
N LEU A 552 12.71 -8.85 -17.27
CA LEU A 552 14.06 -8.30 -17.17
C LEU A 552 14.67 -8.23 -18.58
N VAL A 553 14.73 -7.03 -19.14
CA VAL A 553 15.27 -6.78 -20.49
C VAL A 553 16.80 -6.89 -20.49
N SER A 554 17.43 -6.38 -19.43
CA SER A 554 18.86 -6.50 -19.15
C SER A 554 19.02 -6.94 -17.70
N ASP A 555 19.80 -7.99 -17.44
CA ASP A 555 20.13 -8.49 -16.10
C ASP A 555 21.34 -9.46 -16.22
N SER A 556 22.19 -9.55 -15.19
CA SER A 556 23.40 -10.38 -15.25
C SER A 556 23.10 -11.89 -15.20
N LEU A 557 21.99 -12.30 -14.57
CA LEU A 557 21.64 -13.71 -14.29
C LEU A 557 20.32 -14.14 -14.92
N TYR A 558 19.36 -13.23 -14.97
CA TYR A 558 17.95 -13.52 -15.20
C TYR A 558 17.40 -12.77 -16.42
N GLN A 559 18.26 -12.44 -17.39
CA GLN A 559 17.85 -11.78 -18.62
C GLN A 559 16.75 -12.57 -19.35
N GLY A 560 15.71 -11.87 -19.79
CA GLY A 560 14.52 -12.42 -20.43
C GLY A 560 13.52 -13.09 -19.47
N LYS A 561 13.82 -13.18 -18.18
CA LYS A 561 12.93 -13.77 -17.17
C LYS A 561 11.92 -12.78 -16.65
N SER A 562 10.76 -13.28 -16.23
CA SER A 562 9.73 -12.47 -15.56
C SER A 562 9.98 -12.43 -14.05
N PRO A 563 9.80 -11.29 -13.38
CA PRO A 563 9.88 -11.20 -11.92
C PRO A 563 8.96 -12.20 -11.22
N ALA A 564 9.44 -12.75 -10.09
CA ALA A 564 8.68 -13.67 -9.25
C ALA A 564 7.55 -12.94 -8.50
N GLY A 565 6.46 -13.66 -8.21
CA GLY A 565 5.35 -13.16 -7.42
C GLY A 565 4.42 -12.16 -8.14
N THR A 566 4.62 -11.90 -9.42
CA THR A 566 3.75 -11.02 -10.22
C THR A 566 2.86 -11.81 -11.19
N PRO A 567 1.53 -11.75 -11.07
CA PRO A 567 0.63 -12.48 -11.96
C PRO A 567 0.52 -11.79 -13.32
N ARG A 568 0.48 -12.60 -14.40
CA ARG A 568 0.21 -12.10 -15.76
C ARG A 568 -1.23 -11.65 -15.97
N HIS A 569 -2.16 -12.31 -15.30
CA HIS A 569 -3.58 -12.02 -15.39
C HIS A 569 -4.15 -11.89 -13.99
N SER A 570 -4.88 -10.81 -13.73
CA SER A 570 -5.73 -10.69 -12.55
C SER A 570 -7.08 -10.12 -12.96
N ALA A 571 -8.13 -10.57 -12.31
CA ALA A 571 -9.49 -10.08 -12.55
C ALA A 571 -10.26 -10.04 -11.25
N SER A 572 -11.17 -9.09 -11.12
CA SER A 572 -12.11 -9.09 -10.00
C SER A 572 -13.43 -8.47 -10.42
N ALA A 573 -14.51 -8.89 -9.78
CA ALA A 573 -15.82 -8.27 -9.91
C ALA A 573 -16.52 -8.31 -8.56
N TRP A 574 -17.20 -7.22 -8.21
CA TRP A 574 -18.02 -7.08 -7.02
C TRP A 574 -19.35 -6.46 -7.40
N LEU A 575 -20.43 -7.09 -7.00
CA LEU A 575 -21.79 -6.60 -7.13
C LEU A 575 -22.36 -6.34 -5.75
N ASP A 576 -23.16 -5.29 -5.61
CA ASP A 576 -24.00 -5.11 -4.43
C ASP A 576 -25.39 -4.61 -4.81
N TYR A 577 -26.40 -5.17 -4.15
CA TYR A 577 -27.80 -4.91 -4.39
C TYR A 577 -28.49 -4.47 -3.10
N SER A 578 -29.15 -3.30 -3.14
CA SER A 578 -29.96 -2.78 -2.05
C SER A 578 -31.43 -3.13 -2.26
N PHE A 579 -32.02 -3.87 -1.31
CA PHE A 579 -33.42 -4.27 -1.39
C PHE A 579 -34.37 -3.13 -1.01
N ARG A 580 -35.60 -3.21 -1.54
CA ARG A 580 -36.72 -2.29 -1.28
C ARG A 580 -37.97 -3.09 -0.90
N GLY A 581 -39.03 -2.39 -0.51
CA GLY A 581 -40.31 -3.02 -0.16
C GLY A 581 -40.21 -3.83 1.12
N ALA A 582 -40.69 -5.08 1.10
CA ALA A 582 -40.71 -5.95 2.28
C ALA A 582 -39.31 -6.25 2.87
N LEU A 583 -38.24 -6.10 2.08
CA LEU A 583 -36.85 -6.30 2.52
C LEU A 583 -36.06 -4.98 2.57
N ALA A 584 -36.74 -3.83 2.67
CA ALA A 584 -36.07 -2.55 2.82
C ALA A 584 -35.06 -2.58 3.99
N GLY A 585 -33.89 -1.99 3.77
CA GLY A 585 -32.77 -2.03 4.73
C GLY A 585 -31.78 -3.17 4.49
N LEU A 586 -32.17 -4.26 3.81
CA LEU A 586 -31.24 -5.33 3.43
C LEU A 586 -30.38 -4.92 2.23
N ARG A 587 -29.08 -5.19 2.29
CA ARG A 587 -28.16 -5.13 1.16
C ARG A 587 -27.35 -6.41 1.09
N LEU A 588 -27.23 -6.98 -0.10
CA LEU A 588 -26.39 -8.14 -0.36
C LEU A 588 -25.30 -7.77 -1.34
N GLY A 589 -24.06 -8.14 -1.03
CA GLY A 589 -22.89 -7.98 -1.86
C GLY A 589 -22.21 -9.32 -2.10
N GLY A 590 -21.62 -9.46 -3.28
CA GLY A 590 -20.84 -10.64 -3.63
C GLY A 590 -19.81 -10.31 -4.69
N GLY A 591 -18.64 -10.92 -4.56
CA GLY A 591 -17.58 -10.73 -5.53
C GLY A 591 -16.72 -11.96 -5.73
N ALA A 592 -15.99 -11.94 -6.84
CA ALA A 592 -15.01 -12.94 -7.20
C ALA A 592 -13.68 -12.24 -7.51
N ARG A 593 -12.58 -12.87 -7.10
CA ARG A 593 -11.21 -12.42 -7.37
C ARG A 593 -10.42 -13.56 -7.98
N TYR A 594 -9.88 -13.34 -9.16
CA TYR A 594 -8.97 -14.26 -9.85
C TYR A 594 -7.53 -13.76 -9.73
N LEU A 595 -6.72 -14.57 -9.08
CA LEU A 595 -5.27 -14.41 -8.92
C LEU A 595 -4.60 -15.37 -9.91
N GLY A 596 -4.03 -14.84 -10.99
CA GLY A 596 -3.34 -15.66 -11.99
C GLY A 596 -2.08 -16.33 -11.46
N SER A 597 -1.59 -17.35 -12.17
CA SER A 597 -0.34 -18.02 -11.81
C SER A 597 0.85 -17.06 -11.82
N THR A 598 1.77 -17.20 -10.88
CA THR A 598 3.00 -16.41 -10.79
C THR A 598 4.22 -17.31 -10.91
N TRP A 599 5.37 -16.76 -11.32
CA TRP A 599 6.65 -17.46 -11.18
C TRP A 599 7.07 -17.44 -9.72
N GLY A 600 7.57 -18.58 -9.21
CA GLY A 600 7.91 -18.72 -7.80
C GLY A 600 9.35 -18.38 -7.45
N ASN A 601 10.22 -18.18 -8.46
CA ASN A 601 11.62 -17.80 -8.30
C ASN A 601 12.15 -16.95 -9.47
N PRO A 602 13.26 -16.23 -9.30
CA PRO A 602 13.88 -15.42 -10.37
C PRO A 602 14.37 -16.21 -11.58
N ARG A 603 14.63 -17.52 -11.43
CA ARG A 603 15.06 -18.41 -12.52
C ARG A 603 13.90 -18.87 -13.41
N ASN A 604 12.66 -18.69 -12.95
CA ASN A 604 11.42 -19.12 -13.59
C ASN A 604 11.40 -20.64 -13.82
N THR A 605 11.76 -21.43 -12.81
CA THR A 605 11.77 -22.91 -12.88
C THR A 605 10.49 -23.55 -12.38
N PHE A 606 9.73 -22.87 -11.51
CA PHE A 606 8.43 -23.35 -11.04
C PHE A 606 7.41 -22.20 -10.93
N LYS A 607 6.13 -22.57 -10.93
CA LYS A 607 5.02 -21.62 -10.81
C LYS A 607 4.22 -21.86 -9.53
N VAL A 608 3.69 -20.76 -9.00
CA VAL A 608 2.59 -20.79 -8.04
C VAL A 608 1.28 -20.89 -8.82
N PRO A 609 0.41 -21.87 -8.53
CA PRO A 609 -0.88 -22.02 -9.22
C PRO A 609 -1.80 -20.81 -9.04
N SER A 610 -2.69 -20.60 -10.01
CA SER A 610 -3.75 -19.59 -9.90
C SER A 610 -4.78 -19.93 -8.83
N ALA A 611 -5.40 -18.92 -8.24
CA ALA A 611 -6.50 -19.05 -7.30
C ALA A 611 -7.70 -18.18 -7.70
N THR A 612 -8.90 -18.66 -7.39
CA THR A 612 -10.14 -17.88 -7.51
C THR A 612 -10.79 -17.89 -6.15
N LEU A 613 -11.09 -16.71 -5.63
CA LEU A 613 -11.68 -16.51 -4.30
C LEU A 613 -13.05 -15.87 -4.48
N ILE A 614 -14.00 -16.28 -3.64
CA ILE A 614 -15.34 -15.71 -3.60
C ILE A 614 -15.48 -14.98 -2.26
N ASP A 615 -16.00 -13.76 -2.31
CA ASP A 615 -16.27 -12.94 -1.14
C ASP A 615 -17.77 -12.59 -1.10
N LEU A 616 -18.37 -12.53 0.08
CA LEU A 616 -19.77 -12.16 0.30
C LEU A 616 -19.88 -11.08 1.37
N ALA A 617 -20.92 -10.27 1.27
CA ALA A 617 -21.34 -9.33 2.29
C ALA A 617 -22.87 -9.32 2.39
N ALA A 618 -23.40 -9.22 3.60
CA ALA A 618 -24.79 -8.91 3.87
C ALA A 618 -24.84 -7.83 4.93
N SER A 619 -25.65 -6.80 4.74
CA SER A 619 -25.89 -5.79 5.75
C SER A 619 -27.36 -5.47 5.87
N TYR A 620 -27.84 -5.21 7.08
CA TYR A 620 -29.21 -4.80 7.33
C TYR A 620 -29.24 -3.53 8.17
N ASP A 621 -29.91 -2.51 7.64
CA ASP A 621 -30.23 -1.27 8.36
C ASP A 621 -31.34 -1.55 9.38
N LEU A 622 -30.94 -1.64 10.64
CA LEU A 622 -31.83 -1.87 11.77
C LEU A 622 -32.71 -0.65 12.06
N GLY A 623 -32.48 0.52 11.46
CA GLY A 623 -33.37 1.68 11.59
C GLY A 623 -34.81 1.37 11.19
N TYR A 624 -35.01 0.44 10.25
CA TYR A 624 -36.33 -0.07 9.87
C TYR A 624 -37.03 -0.90 10.97
N LEU A 625 -36.29 -1.42 11.95
CA LEU A 625 -36.81 -2.27 13.03
C LEU A 625 -36.85 -1.54 14.38
N ILE A 626 -35.80 -0.76 14.69
CA ILE A 626 -35.62 -0.16 16.02
C ILE A 626 -35.69 1.38 16.01
N GLY A 627 -35.84 2.02 14.86
CA GLY A 627 -35.97 3.49 14.75
C GLY A 627 -34.68 4.28 15.02
N HIS A 628 -33.53 3.61 15.15
CA HIS A 628 -32.21 4.21 15.36
C HIS A 628 -31.28 3.86 14.19
N ASP A 629 -30.34 4.74 13.84
CA ASP A 629 -29.33 4.47 12.80
C ASP A 629 -28.35 3.41 13.29
N ALA A 630 -28.65 2.14 13.00
CA ALA A 630 -27.82 1.02 13.35
C ALA A 630 -27.75 0.04 12.19
N THR A 631 -26.56 -0.46 11.90
CA THR A 631 -26.34 -1.41 10.80
C THR A 631 -25.66 -2.66 11.33
N LEU A 632 -26.26 -3.82 11.08
CA LEU A 632 -25.64 -5.12 11.29
C LEU A 632 -25.10 -5.63 9.94
N SER A 633 -23.82 -5.96 9.88
CA SER A 633 -23.14 -6.48 8.70
C SER A 633 -22.49 -7.83 8.98
N LEU A 634 -22.48 -8.72 7.98
CA LEU A 634 -21.76 -9.98 7.95
C LEU A 634 -20.95 -10.04 6.66
N ASN A 635 -19.63 -10.18 6.78
CA ASN A 635 -18.70 -10.22 5.67
C ASN A 635 -17.94 -11.55 5.70
N VAL A 636 -17.83 -12.21 4.54
CA VAL A 636 -17.10 -13.45 4.37
C VAL A 636 -16.10 -13.29 3.23
N SER A 637 -14.81 -13.35 3.53
CA SER A 637 -13.73 -13.39 2.54
C SER A 637 -13.27 -14.83 2.32
N ASN A 638 -13.01 -15.23 1.08
CA ASN A 638 -12.68 -16.63 0.72
C ASN A 638 -13.76 -17.63 1.22
N LEU A 639 -15.01 -17.43 0.79
CA LEU A 639 -16.19 -18.22 1.14
C LEU A 639 -15.98 -19.74 1.03
N THR A 640 -15.32 -20.18 -0.05
CA THR A 640 -15.07 -21.59 -0.33
C THR A 640 -13.96 -22.19 0.54
N ASN A 641 -13.33 -21.38 1.41
CA ASN A 641 -12.17 -21.74 2.20
C ASN A 641 -11.07 -22.41 1.38
N LYS A 642 -10.79 -21.84 0.20
CA LYS A 642 -9.78 -22.38 -0.71
C LYS A 642 -8.41 -22.20 -0.07
N SER A 643 -7.68 -23.30 0.11
CA SER A 643 -6.27 -23.24 0.52
C SER A 643 -5.39 -23.05 -0.72
N TYR A 644 -4.56 -22.00 -0.72
CA TYR A 644 -3.69 -21.66 -1.85
C TYR A 644 -2.37 -21.05 -1.34
N VAL A 645 -1.43 -20.82 -2.25
CA VAL A 645 -0.20 -20.06 -1.99
C VAL A 645 -0.38 -18.72 -2.70
N ALA A 646 -0.25 -17.61 -1.97
CA ALA A 646 -0.49 -16.27 -2.49
C ALA A 646 0.60 -15.84 -3.48
N SER A 647 1.86 -16.02 -3.10
CA SER A 647 3.01 -15.82 -3.97
C SER A 647 4.26 -16.50 -3.40
N CYS A 648 5.32 -16.54 -4.20
CA CYS A 648 6.67 -16.80 -3.72
C CYS A 648 7.63 -15.77 -4.31
N THR A 649 8.65 -15.38 -3.55
CA THR A 649 9.78 -14.59 -4.07
C THR A 649 10.97 -15.47 -4.44
N SER A 650 11.08 -16.67 -3.86
CA SER A 650 12.05 -17.70 -4.19
C SER A 650 11.57 -19.09 -3.75
N GLU A 651 12.36 -20.12 -4.01
CA GLU A 651 12.18 -21.48 -3.49
C GLU A 651 12.14 -21.55 -1.96
N MET A 652 12.77 -20.59 -1.28
CA MET A 652 12.85 -20.51 0.18
C MET A 652 11.70 -19.70 0.81
N TYR A 653 11.08 -18.82 0.02
CA TYR A 653 10.16 -17.80 0.51
C TYR A 653 8.84 -17.85 -0.26
N CYS A 654 7.91 -18.66 0.23
CA CYS A 654 6.52 -18.70 -0.22
C CYS A 654 5.57 -18.31 0.91
N PHE A 655 4.47 -17.66 0.52
CA PHE A 655 3.47 -17.15 1.45
C PHE A 655 2.13 -17.85 1.24
N ILE A 656 1.57 -18.41 2.31
CA ILE A 656 0.26 -19.06 2.27
C ILE A 656 -0.82 -18.02 1.99
N GLY A 657 -1.88 -18.42 1.28
CA GLY A 657 -3.07 -17.61 1.09
C GLY A 657 -3.82 -17.37 2.40
N GLN A 658 -4.63 -16.31 2.43
CA GLN A 658 -5.53 -16.10 3.55
C GLN A 658 -6.69 -17.10 3.51
N ASP A 659 -6.91 -17.82 4.61
CA ASP A 659 -8.04 -18.73 4.77
C ASP A 659 -9.37 -17.95 4.89
N ARG A 660 -10.49 -18.66 5.03
CA ARG A 660 -11.79 -18.00 5.16
C ARG A 660 -11.84 -17.12 6.41
N VAL A 661 -12.20 -15.84 6.21
CA VAL A 661 -12.43 -14.87 7.30
C VAL A 661 -13.90 -14.49 7.28
N ILE A 662 -14.55 -14.60 8.44
CA ILE A 662 -15.94 -14.20 8.67
C ILE A 662 -15.94 -13.12 9.74
N ASN A 663 -16.45 -11.93 9.42
CA ASN A 663 -16.59 -10.83 10.37
C ASN A 663 -18.05 -10.40 10.46
N ALA A 664 -18.59 -10.36 11.67
CA ALA A 664 -19.85 -9.70 11.99
C ALA A 664 -19.54 -8.32 12.57
N THR A 665 -20.27 -7.28 12.16
CA THR A 665 -20.04 -5.89 12.58
C THR A 665 -21.37 -5.23 12.90
N LEU A 666 -21.48 -4.66 14.09
CA LEU A 666 -22.57 -3.80 14.49
C LEU A 666 -22.05 -2.37 14.58
N SER A 667 -22.65 -1.47 13.82
CA SER A 667 -22.38 -0.03 13.90
C SER A 667 -23.65 0.67 14.37
N TYR A 668 -23.51 1.56 15.34
CA TYR A 668 -24.60 2.40 15.87
C TYR A 668 -24.20 3.86 15.76
N ARG A 669 -25.07 4.68 15.16
CA ARG A 669 -24.85 6.10 14.86
C ARG A 669 -25.95 6.97 15.47
N TRP A 670 -25.59 8.17 15.95
CA TRP A 670 -26.54 9.14 16.49
C TRP A 670 -26.02 10.58 16.45
#